data_AF-A0A832AJZ1-F1
#
_entry.id   AF-A0A832AJZ1-F1
#
_cell.length_a   1.000
_cell.length_b   1.000
_cell.length_c   1.000
_cell.angle_alpha   90.00
_cell.angle_beta   90.00
_cell.angle_gamma   90.00
#
_symmetry.space_group_name_H-M   'P 1'
#
loop_
_entity.id
_entity.type
_entity.pdbx_description
1 polymer ?
#
loop_
_entity_poly.entity_id
_entity_poly.type
_entity_poly.pdbx_seq_one_letter_code
_entity_poly.pdbx_strand_id
1 'polypeptide(L)'
;MSTWKLALVSALFLTALWLLSPSRSEQAPELGVIEISYMGGGPISGELGDAVREFEEQSRQAHARDPSKPIYRVVSGQSASRGQTEDPTRFLVGLAGGMPPDVIRFDRYAVTEWAARGAFADLTEFLKRDSELRAEDFYDSCWNEVVYQGGVYGIPEKVDNRALFYNKDLLARAGYAAPPQTWEELEEMAVKLTERDEQGRIRRIGFAPNFGNSWLYLYGWMNGAQYVSADGRTITFNEPRVVEALTWMTKIYDALGGAAQVKAFESSFQGGDLDPFLQGKIVMKIDGYWQITDTIAQFGRNVNWAVARPPIPARMLEQGSQVCTWVSGWCHAIPSTAKNKEAAWEFIKFLSGRRANEIINESRRLTMESQGRVFVPTQNANKKINEWLFEKYVAGNPRMDPRVAEAVRLFNDLLEGQPYRPVTPVGQLLWNQHISATDNALFHKLTPKEALDRATEIVQRDLDKALSPPRGREVSWDFFFVLYVLILVAAAVVVYYWDTSERFRRLFGARFVKKGGDVEGLQSSYFRSQWKGGWLCASPWIIGFIVFTGGPILFSIVISFCQFDILNPARFTGWENYRWMFTKDALFWKSLWNTLYMVIGIPLGMALSLGIALLLNLKVRGIAVWRTFFYLPSIVPAVASSILWIWIFNPSAGLLNHALASIGITGPNWLQDETTSKPALILMGLWGAG
;
A
#
# COMPACT_ATOMS: atom_id res chain seq x y z
N MET A 1 -46.19 -13.91 -27.19
CA MET A 1 -45.56 -14.45 -25.96
C MET A 1 -45.68 -13.39 -24.86
N SER A 2 -46.10 -13.75 -23.65
CA SER A 2 -46.12 -12.81 -22.52
C SER A 2 -44.69 -12.36 -22.18
N THR A 3 -44.52 -11.11 -21.76
CA THR A 3 -43.24 -10.48 -21.44
C THR A 3 -42.39 -11.29 -20.45
N TRP A 4 -43.02 -11.99 -19.50
CA TRP A 4 -42.32 -12.89 -18.57
C TRP A 4 -41.74 -14.13 -19.25
N LYS A 5 -42.39 -14.69 -20.28
CA LYS A 5 -41.85 -15.81 -21.06
C LYS A 5 -40.65 -15.36 -21.89
N LEU A 6 -40.69 -14.12 -22.40
CA LEU A 6 -39.56 -13.54 -23.11
C LEU A 6 -38.36 -13.34 -22.17
N ALA A 7 -38.59 -12.81 -20.96
CA ALA A 7 -37.54 -12.63 -19.96
C ALA A 7 -36.95 -13.96 -19.48
N LEU A 8 -37.76 -15.01 -19.32
CA LEU A 8 -37.30 -16.35 -18.93
C LEU A 8 -36.51 -17.03 -20.05
N VAL A 9 -36.94 -16.85 -21.30
CA VAL A 9 -36.18 -17.30 -22.48
C VAL A 9 -34.88 -16.51 -22.63
N SER A 10 -34.89 -15.18 -22.43
CA SER A 10 -33.68 -14.36 -22.45
C SER A 10 -32.72 -14.71 -21.31
N ALA A 11 -33.23 -15.00 -20.10
CA ALA A 11 -32.41 -15.46 -18.99
C ALA A 11 -31.81 -16.84 -19.27
N LEU A 12 -32.61 -17.80 -19.76
CA LEU A 12 -32.11 -19.11 -20.18
C LEU A 12 -31.10 -18.99 -21.33
N PHE A 13 -31.32 -18.08 -22.27
CA PHE A 13 -30.41 -17.83 -23.39
C PHE A 13 -29.12 -17.14 -22.94
N LEU A 14 -29.17 -16.23 -21.96
CA LEU A 14 -28.00 -15.62 -21.36
C LEU A 14 -27.22 -16.60 -20.48
N THR A 15 -27.90 -17.46 -19.72
CA THR A 15 -27.26 -18.53 -18.94
C THR A 15 -26.68 -19.60 -19.86
N ALA A 16 -27.37 -19.94 -20.95
CA ALA A 16 -26.83 -20.81 -21.99
C ALA A 16 -25.66 -20.16 -22.71
N LEU A 17 -25.73 -18.86 -23.05
CA LEU A 17 -24.59 -18.11 -23.60
C LEU A 17 -23.44 -17.97 -22.61
N TRP A 18 -23.69 -17.98 -21.30
CA TRP A 18 -22.66 -17.97 -20.26
C TRP A 18 -22.01 -19.35 -20.11
N LEU A 19 -22.80 -20.43 -20.17
CA LEU A 19 -22.33 -21.82 -20.17
C LEU A 19 -21.65 -22.22 -21.49
N LEU A 20 -22.08 -21.64 -22.61
CA LEU A 20 -21.54 -21.83 -23.96
C LEU A 20 -20.50 -20.75 -24.32
N SER A 21 -20.34 -19.73 -23.48
CA SER A 21 -19.22 -18.79 -23.61
C SER A 21 -17.98 -19.64 -23.38
N PRO A 22 -17.09 -19.79 -24.38
CA PRO A 22 -15.82 -20.44 -24.12
C PRO A 22 -15.18 -19.66 -22.98
N SER A 23 -14.89 -20.35 -21.87
CA SER A 23 -14.04 -19.85 -20.81
C SER A 23 -12.93 -19.03 -21.46
N ARG A 24 -12.87 -17.72 -21.17
CA ARG A 24 -11.91 -16.78 -21.77
C ARG A 24 -10.53 -17.44 -21.80
N SER A 25 -10.14 -17.95 -22.97
CA SER A 25 -8.82 -18.44 -23.34
C SER A 25 -7.92 -18.87 -22.18
N GLU A 26 -8.33 -19.86 -21.39
CA GLU A 26 -7.34 -20.79 -20.85
C GLU A 26 -7.05 -21.72 -22.02
N GLN A 27 -5.89 -21.54 -22.67
CA GLN A 27 -5.39 -22.60 -23.54
C GLN A 27 -5.42 -23.88 -22.71
N ALA A 28 -6.12 -24.91 -23.18
CA ALA A 28 -6.09 -26.19 -22.49
C ALA A 28 -4.61 -26.55 -22.25
N PRO A 29 -4.21 -26.87 -21.01
CA PRO A 29 -2.81 -27.10 -20.69
C PRO A 29 -2.25 -28.16 -21.65
N GLU A 30 -1.10 -27.87 -22.26
CA GLU A 30 -0.40 -28.85 -23.09
C GLU A 30 -0.23 -30.14 -22.28
N LEU A 31 -0.73 -31.28 -22.79
CA LEU A 31 -0.64 -32.57 -22.12
C LEU A 31 0.83 -32.87 -21.79
N GLY A 32 1.15 -33.01 -20.49
CA GLY A 32 2.51 -33.27 -20.00
C GLY A 32 3.33 -32.03 -19.62
N VAL A 33 2.74 -30.82 -19.70
CA VAL A 33 3.38 -29.57 -19.25
C VAL A 33 2.86 -29.14 -17.89
N ILE A 34 3.75 -28.82 -16.97
CA ILE A 34 3.42 -28.28 -15.65
C ILE A 34 3.39 -26.75 -15.75
N GLU A 35 2.21 -26.17 -15.54
CA GLU A 35 2.05 -24.72 -15.49
C GLU A 35 2.40 -24.16 -14.10
N ILE A 36 3.23 -23.12 -14.09
CA ILE A 36 3.65 -22.36 -12.89
C ILE A 36 2.99 -21.00 -12.97
N SER A 37 2.06 -20.72 -12.06
CA SER A 37 1.45 -19.40 -11.93
C SER A 37 2.37 -18.46 -11.16
N TYR A 38 2.87 -17.41 -11.82
CA TYR A 38 3.76 -16.42 -11.20
C TYR A 38 3.06 -15.08 -10.98
N MET A 39 3.12 -14.55 -9.76
CA MET A 39 2.59 -13.24 -9.39
C MET A 39 3.71 -12.28 -9.02
N GLY A 40 3.99 -11.30 -9.90
CA GLY A 40 5.00 -10.26 -9.71
C GLY A 40 4.43 -8.84 -9.61
N GLY A 41 5.29 -7.81 -9.73
CA GLY A 41 4.89 -6.39 -9.76
C GLY A 41 4.26 -5.91 -11.07
N GLY A 42 3.89 -6.84 -11.97
CA GLY A 42 3.37 -6.58 -13.30
C GLY A 42 3.22 -7.88 -14.11
N PRO A 43 2.69 -7.81 -15.34
CA PRO A 43 2.63 -8.97 -16.22
C PRO A 43 4.03 -9.47 -16.58
N ILE A 44 4.16 -10.75 -16.90
CA ILE A 44 5.39 -11.31 -17.45
C ILE A 44 5.65 -10.67 -18.82
N SER A 45 6.56 -9.71 -18.86
CA SER A 45 6.95 -8.98 -20.07
C SER A 45 8.37 -8.43 -19.92
N GLY A 46 8.90 -7.86 -21.01
CA GLY A 46 10.25 -7.27 -21.02
C GLY A 46 11.32 -8.23 -20.53
N GLU A 47 12.17 -7.74 -19.63
CA GLU A 47 13.32 -8.45 -19.08
C GLU A 47 12.96 -9.75 -18.35
N LEU A 48 11.82 -9.78 -17.64
CA LEU A 48 11.36 -10.99 -16.96
C LEU A 48 10.81 -12.00 -17.97
N GLY A 49 10.13 -11.53 -19.01
CA GLY A 49 9.64 -12.38 -20.09
C GLY A 49 10.76 -13.10 -20.83
N ASP A 50 11.90 -12.42 -21.05
CA ASP A 50 13.08 -13.02 -21.67
C ASP A 50 13.68 -14.13 -20.80
N ALA A 51 13.79 -13.92 -19.49
CA ALA A 51 14.26 -14.93 -18.55
C ALA A 51 13.29 -16.13 -18.45
N VAL A 52 11.98 -15.88 -18.46
CA VAL A 52 10.97 -16.93 -18.46
C VAL A 52 11.08 -17.80 -19.72
N ARG A 53 11.26 -17.21 -20.91
CA ARG A 53 11.42 -17.99 -22.14
C ARG A 53 12.66 -18.89 -22.09
N GLU A 54 13.78 -18.39 -21.56
CA GLU A 54 14.97 -19.20 -21.36
C GLU A 54 14.69 -20.38 -20.40
N PHE A 55 14.01 -20.14 -19.29
CA PHE A 55 13.64 -21.21 -18.33
C PHE A 55 12.77 -22.29 -18.99
N GLU A 56 11.73 -21.89 -19.72
CA GLU A 56 10.86 -22.81 -20.45
C GLU A 56 11.64 -23.61 -21.49
N GLU A 57 12.53 -22.97 -22.25
CA GLU A 57 13.37 -23.63 -23.24
C GLU A 57 14.35 -24.62 -22.59
N GLN A 58 15.01 -24.25 -21.48
CA GLN A 58 15.87 -25.15 -20.72
C GLN A 58 15.10 -26.37 -20.22
N SER A 59 13.86 -26.20 -19.77
CA SER A 59 13.01 -27.32 -19.34
C SER A 59 12.69 -28.29 -20.50
N ARG A 60 12.37 -27.76 -21.70
CA ARG A 60 12.09 -28.56 -22.89
C ARG A 60 13.34 -29.29 -23.38
N GLN A 61 14.50 -28.64 -23.35
CA GLN A 61 15.77 -29.29 -23.69
C GLN A 61 16.15 -30.38 -22.69
N ALA A 62 15.91 -30.16 -21.39
CA ALA A 62 16.13 -31.18 -20.37
C ALA A 62 15.22 -32.40 -20.57
N HIS A 63 13.92 -32.18 -20.85
CA HIS A 63 12.98 -33.25 -21.18
C HIS A 63 13.36 -34.01 -22.46
N ALA A 64 13.85 -33.31 -23.49
CA ALA A 64 14.31 -33.95 -24.72
C ALA A 64 15.53 -34.86 -24.51
N ARG A 65 16.36 -34.58 -23.50
CA ARG A 65 17.50 -35.42 -23.10
C ARG A 65 17.09 -36.55 -22.16
N ASP A 66 16.15 -36.29 -21.26
CA ASP A 66 15.64 -37.21 -20.26
C ASP A 66 14.13 -37.01 -20.08
N PRO A 67 13.29 -37.89 -20.66
CA PRO A 67 11.83 -37.78 -20.58
C PRO A 67 11.25 -37.84 -19.16
N SER A 68 12.04 -38.22 -18.14
CA SER A 68 11.61 -38.16 -16.74
C SER A 68 11.56 -36.74 -16.18
N LYS A 69 12.25 -35.78 -16.81
CA LYS A 69 12.23 -34.36 -16.41
C LYS A 69 10.94 -33.70 -16.89
N PRO A 70 10.23 -32.93 -16.06
CA PRO A 70 9.02 -32.24 -16.50
C PRO A 70 9.32 -31.08 -17.45
N ILE A 71 8.35 -30.75 -18.30
CA ILE A 71 8.35 -29.50 -19.07
C ILE A 71 7.60 -28.46 -18.25
N TYR A 72 8.17 -27.26 -18.12
CA TYR A 72 7.56 -26.15 -17.39
C TYR A 72 7.04 -25.08 -18.34
N ARG A 73 5.95 -24.44 -17.94
CA ARG A 73 5.42 -23.23 -18.57
C ARG A 73 5.04 -22.23 -17.50
N VAL A 74 5.51 -20.99 -17.60
CA VAL A 74 5.22 -19.94 -16.61
C VAL A 74 4.12 -19.03 -17.15
N VAL A 75 3.03 -18.92 -16.41
CA VAL A 75 1.89 -18.08 -16.75
C VAL A 75 1.79 -16.91 -15.78
N SER A 76 1.40 -15.76 -16.29
CA SER A 76 1.20 -14.58 -15.44
C SER A 76 -0.05 -14.77 -14.59
N GLY A 77 0.11 -14.74 -13.27
CA GLY A 77 -0.99 -14.62 -12.33
C GLY A 77 -1.71 -13.27 -12.52
N GLN A 78 -3.03 -13.25 -12.30
CA GLN A 78 -3.82 -12.02 -12.44
C GLN A 78 -3.53 -11.04 -11.29
N SER A 79 -2.88 -9.90 -11.57
CA SER A 79 -2.87 -8.76 -10.65
C SER A 79 -3.26 -7.46 -11.34
N ALA A 80 -4.15 -6.69 -10.69
CA ALA A 80 -4.46 -5.31 -11.06
C ALA A 80 -3.71 -4.29 -10.16
N SER A 81 -2.99 -4.78 -9.14
CA SER A 81 -2.18 -3.96 -8.23
C SER A 81 -0.73 -3.91 -8.70
N ARG A 82 -0.08 -2.76 -8.51
CA ARG A 82 1.36 -2.57 -8.72
C ARG A 82 2.20 -3.14 -7.57
N GLY A 83 1.62 -3.35 -6.38
CA GLY A 83 2.31 -3.87 -5.19
C GLY A 83 1.48 -4.94 -4.47
N GLN A 84 2.01 -6.17 -4.38
CA GLN A 84 1.28 -7.30 -3.78
C GLN A 84 1.23 -7.23 -2.24
N THR A 85 2.15 -6.50 -1.61
CA THR A 85 2.16 -6.29 -0.16
C THR A 85 1.24 -5.14 0.25
N GLU A 86 1.15 -4.09 -0.57
CA GLU A 86 0.32 -2.90 -0.29
C GLU A 86 -1.17 -3.14 -0.54
N ASP A 87 -1.51 -3.91 -1.58
CA ASP A 87 -2.87 -4.39 -1.83
C ASP A 87 -2.88 -5.93 -1.90
N PRO A 88 -2.85 -6.59 -0.72
CA PRO A 88 -2.78 -8.03 -0.65
C PRO A 88 -4.14 -8.69 -0.87
N THR A 89 -5.22 -7.94 -1.13
CA THR A 89 -6.59 -8.43 -1.15
C THR A 89 -6.77 -9.63 -2.08
N ARG A 90 -6.21 -9.55 -3.29
CA ARG A 90 -6.28 -10.64 -4.27
C ARG A 90 -5.49 -11.87 -3.85
N PHE A 91 -4.29 -11.66 -3.32
CA PHE A 91 -3.45 -12.75 -2.84
C PHE A 91 -4.12 -13.47 -1.67
N LEU A 92 -4.65 -12.71 -0.71
CA LEU A 92 -5.35 -13.22 0.46
C LEU A 92 -6.59 -14.05 0.08
N VAL A 93 -7.42 -13.56 -0.86
CA VAL A 93 -8.59 -14.29 -1.35
C VAL A 93 -8.19 -15.54 -2.13
N GLY A 94 -7.15 -15.47 -2.97
CA GLY A 94 -6.65 -16.64 -3.71
C GLY A 94 -6.12 -17.73 -2.77
N LEU A 95 -5.38 -17.32 -1.74
CA LEU A 95 -4.85 -18.22 -0.71
C LEU A 95 -5.97 -18.89 0.09
N ALA A 96 -6.95 -18.11 0.57
CA ALA A 96 -8.13 -18.63 1.28
C ALA A 96 -9.02 -19.52 0.41
N GLY A 97 -9.10 -19.22 -0.89
CA GLY A 97 -9.83 -20.02 -1.88
C GLY A 97 -9.10 -21.27 -2.39
N GLY A 98 -7.86 -21.53 -1.94
CA GLY A 98 -7.06 -22.68 -2.38
C GLY A 98 -6.58 -22.60 -3.83
N MET A 99 -6.54 -21.39 -4.40
CA MET A 99 -6.02 -21.11 -5.74
C MET A 99 -5.05 -19.93 -5.72
N PRO A 100 -4.00 -19.93 -4.87
CA PRO A 100 -2.96 -18.91 -4.93
C PRO A 100 -2.09 -19.10 -6.19
N PRO A 101 -1.25 -18.11 -6.55
CA PRO A 101 -0.14 -18.36 -7.47
C PRO A 101 0.82 -19.43 -6.90
N ASP A 102 1.62 -20.05 -7.77
CA ASP A 102 2.65 -21.00 -7.36
C ASP A 102 3.92 -20.29 -6.87
N VAL A 103 4.28 -19.17 -7.50
CA VAL A 103 5.39 -18.29 -7.07
C VAL A 103 4.88 -16.86 -6.94
N ILE A 104 5.24 -16.19 -5.85
CA ILE A 104 4.94 -14.77 -5.64
C ILE A 104 6.21 -14.00 -5.32
N ARG A 105 6.37 -12.85 -5.98
CA ARG A 105 7.38 -11.85 -5.60
C ARG A 105 6.79 -10.96 -4.53
N PHE A 106 7.45 -10.91 -3.37
CA PHE A 106 6.92 -10.29 -2.16
C PHE A 106 7.96 -9.38 -1.50
N ASP A 107 7.53 -8.38 -0.76
CA ASP A 107 8.45 -7.54 0.03
C ASP A 107 8.93 -8.32 1.25
N ARG A 108 10.25 -8.35 1.48
CA ARG A 108 10.84 -9.18 2.55
C ARG A 108 10.34 -8.79 3.94
N TYR A 109 10.16 -7.48 4.19
CA TYR A 109 9.69 -7.00 5.49
C TYR A 109 8.33 -7.56 5.90
N ALA A 110 7.51 -8.00 4.94
CA ALA A 110 6.18 -8.55 5.21
C ALA A 110 6.19 -10.09 5.25
N VAL A 111 7.22 -10.76 4.74
CA VAL A 111 7.27 -12.24 4.65
C VAL A 111 6.99 -12.89 6.00
N THR A 112 7.60 -12.38 7.06
CA THR A 112 7.45 -12.93 8.41
C THR A 112 6.01 -12.86 8.91
N GLU A 113 5.35 -11.71 8.76
CA GLU A 113 3.96 -11.53 9.20
C GLU A 113 3.02 -12.51 8.48
N TRP A 114 3.25 -12.72 7.18
CA TRP A 114 2.46 -13.63 6.37
C TRP A 114 2.80 -15.10 6.65
N ALA A 115 4.07 -15.43 6.88
CA ALA A 115 4.51 -16.74 7.32
C ALA A 115 3.90 -17.12 8.68
N ALA A 116 3.85 -16.18 9.63
CA ALA A 116 3.20 -16.37 10.93
C ALA A 116 1.70 -16.67 10.82
N ARG A 117 1.05 -16.22 9.74
CA ARG A 117 -0.35 -16.54 9.40
C ARG A 117 -0.51 -17.82 8.57
N GLY A 118 0.57 -18.54 8.28
CA GLY A 118 0.55 -19.76 7.47
C GLY A 118 0.38 -19.51 5.97
N ALA A 119 0.70 -18.32 5.48
CA ALA A 119 0.50 -17.97 4.06
C ALA A 119 1.57 -18.52 3.12
N PHE A 120 2.78 -18.79 3.63
CA PHE A 120 3.92 -19.27 2.85
C PHE A 120 4.35 -20.66 3.29
N ALA A 121 4.84 -21.46 2.34
CA ALA A 121 5.46 -22.74 2.60
C ALA A 121 6.86 -22.53 3.21
N ASP A 122 7.26 -23.42 4.12
CA ASP A 122 8.65 -23.48 4.61
C ASP A 122 9.54 -24.13 3.54
N LEU A 123 10.57 -23.39 3.13
CA LEU A 123 11.52 -23.77 2.06
C LEU A 123 12.73 -24.54 2.60
N THR A 124 12.83 -24.74 3.91
CA THR A 124 13.97 -25.40 4.57
C THR A 124 14.28 -26.79 3.98
N GLU A 125 13.27 -27.62 3.73
CA GLU A 125 13.50 -28.97 3.16
C GLU A 125 13.98 -28.92 1.70
N PHE A 126 13.53 -27.93 0.93
CA PHE A 126 14.03 -27.71 -0.43
C PHE A 126 15.51 -27.30 -0.40
N LEU A 127 15.87 -26.40 0.51
CA LEU A 127 17.24 -25.94 0.73
C LEU A 127 18.18 -27.05 1.23
N LYS A 128 17.69 -28.02 2.02
CA LYS A 128 18.50 -29.17 2.47
C LYS A 128 18.80 -30.16 1.34
N ARG A 129 17.86 -30.31 0.40
CA ARG A 129 17.98 -31.25 -0.73
C ARG A 129 18.83 -30.69 -1.87
N ASP A 130 18.85 -29.37 -1.99
CA ASP A 130 19.57 -28.65 -3.04
C ASP A 130 20.92 -28.10 -2.54
N SER A 131 21.86 -27.85 -3.44
CA SER A 131 23.19 -27.29 -3.12
C SER A 131 23.54 -26.02 -3.90
N GLU A 132 22.66 -25.61 -4.83
CA GLU A 132 22.83 -24.44 -5.69
C GLU A 132 22.52 -23.12 -4.95
N LEU A 133 21.57 -23.14 -4.01
CA LEU A 133 21.21 -22.00 -3.19
C LEU A 133 21.66 -22.20 -1.75
N ARG A 134 22.50 -21.31 -1.24
CA ARG A 134 23.01 -21.37 0.13
C ARG A 134 22.90 -20.02 0.82
N ALA A 135 22.60 -20.04 2.11
CA ALA A 135 22.38 -18.84 2.90
C ALA A 135 23.59 -17.89 2.87
N GLU A 136 24.80 -18.44 2.92
CA GLU A 136 26.07 -17.72 2.93
C GLU A 136 26.37 -16.94 1.64
N ASP A 137 25.66 -17.22 0.55
CA ASP A 137 25.78 -16.45 -0.69
C ASP A 137 25.02 -15.12 -0.63
N PHE A 138 24.15 -14.93 0.38
CA PHE A 138 23.33 -13.73 0.56
C PHE A 138 23.87 -12.85 1.69
N TYR A 139 23.58 -11.55 1.63
CA TYR A 139 23.80 -10.66 2.78
C TYR A 139 23.00 -11.16 3.99
N ASP A 140 23.63 -11.26 5.16
CA ASP A 140 23.04 -11.83 6.38
C ASP A 140 21.70 -11.15 6.71
N SER A 141 21.64 -9.82 6.56
CA SER A 141 20.42 -9.03 6.78
C SER A 141 19.30 -9.39 5.81
N CYS A 142 19.62 -9.67 4.54
CA CYS A 142 18.64 -10.12 3.55
C CYS A 142 18.11 -11.51 3.86
N TRP A 143 18.99 -12.42 4.30
CA TRP A 143 18.61 -13.80 4.61
C TRP A 143 17.81 -13.88 5.90
N ASN A 144 18.25 -13.20 6.96
CA ASN A 144 17.60 -13.26 8.27
C ASN A 144 16.20 -12.61 8.25
N GLU A 145 15.91 -11.68 7.34
CA GLU A 145 14.59 -11.05 7.18
C GLU A 145 13.50 -12.04 6.71
N VAL A 146 13.89 -13.13 6.03
CA VAL A 146 12.97 -14.18 5.54
C VAL A 146 12.95 -15.44 6.41
N VAL A 147 13.70 -15.44 7.52
CA VAL A 147 13.75 -16.53 8.49
C VAL A 147 12.79 -16.25 9.64
N TYR A 148 11.89 -17.20 9.92
CA TYR A 148 10.95 -17.10 11.04
C TYR A 148 10.83 -18.43 11.77
N GLN A 149 10.99 -18.43 13.10
CA GLN A 149 10.95 -19.64 13.94
C GLN A 149 11.83 -20.82 13.43
N GLY A 150 12.95 -20.50 12.77
CA GLY A 150 13.89 -21.49 12.21
C GLY A 150 13.54 -21.99 10.79
N GLY A 151 12.38 -21.63 10.25
CA GLY A 151 11.99 -21.89 8.86
C GLY A 151 12.41 -20.75 7.92
N VAL A 152 12.62 -21.07 6.64
CA VAL A 152 12.94 -20.09 5.58
C VAL A 152 11.71 -19.93 4.69
N TYR A 153 11.14 -18.73 4.62
CA TYR A 153 9.84 -18.52 3.94
C TYR A 153 9.94 -17.75 2.61
N GLY A 154 11.15 -17.43 2.16
CA GLY A 154 11.39 -16.82 0.87
C GLY A 154 12.86 -16.85 0.50
N ILE A 155 13.18 -16.68 -0.78
CA ILE A 155 14.54 -16.55 -1.29
C ILE A 155 14.77 -15.08 -1.68
N PRO A 156 15.71 -14.36 -1.03
CA PRO A 156 15.99 -12.97 -1.36
C PRO A 156 16.36 -12.78 -2.84
N GLU A 157 15.83 -11.73 -3.47
CA GLU A 157 16.07 -11.40 -4.88
C GLU A 157 16.91 -10.12 -5.00
N LYS A 158 16.26 -8.97 -4.80
CA LYS A 158 16.90 -7.64 -4.89
C LYS A 158 17.06 -7.05 -3.51
N VAL A 159 18.05 -6.18 -3.35
CA VAL A 159 18.31 -5.46 -2.12
C VAL A 159 18.29 -3.96 -2.37
N ASP A 160 17.93 -3.19 -1.36
CA ASP A 160 18.10 -1.75 -1.34
C ASP A 160 18.53 -1.26 0.05
N ASN A 161 19.30 -0.18 0.06
CA ASN A 161 19.74 0.56 1.25
C ASN A 161 19.72 2.06 0.96
N ARG A 162 20.12 2.89 1.93
CA ARG A 162 20.09 4.37 1.86
C ARG A 162 21.46 5.01 2.09
N ALA A 163 21.71 6.12 1.40
CA ALA A 163 22.89 6.97 1.55
C ALA A 163 22.49 8.45 1.62
N LEU A 164 23.40 9.31 2.09
CA LEU A 164 23.24 10.76 2.06
C LEU A 164 23.61 11.28 0.68
N PHE A 165 22.64 11.78 -0.06
CA PHE A 165 22.86 12.57 -1.28
C PHE A 165 23.09 14.02 -0.90
N TYR A 166 24.07 14.68 -1.54
CA TYR A 166 24.35 16.10 -1.29
C TYR A 166 24.82 16.83 -2.54
N ASN A 167 24.49 18.12 -2.62
CA ASN A 167 24.93 19.02 -3.69
C ASN A 167 26.23 19.74 -3.28
N LYS A 168 27.34 19.41 -3.95
CA LYS A 168 28.68 19.92 -3.64
C LYS A 168 28.80 21.43 -3.83
N ASP A 169 28.18 21.98 -4.86
CA ASP A 169 28.25 23.43 -5.13
C ASP A 169 27.50 24.22 -4.07
N LEU A 170 26.33 23.74 -3.63
CA LEU A 170 25.54 24.39 -2.59
C LEU A 170 26.20 24.29 -1.22
N LEU A 171 26.84 23.16 -0.89
CA LEU A 171 27.65 23.03 0.32
C LEU A 171 28.85 23.98 0.31
N ALA A 172 29.60 24.02 -0.80
CA ALA A 172 30.77 24.88 -0.94
C ALA A 172 30.42 26.37 -0.84
N ARG A 173 29.27 26.80 -1.40
CA ARG A 173 28.76 28.17 -1.27
C ARG A 173 28.48 28.56 0.19
N ALA A 174 28.10 27.60 1.03
CA ALA A 174 27.89 27.83 2.47
C ALA A 174 29.17 27.67 3.32
N GLY A 175 30.32 27.45 2.67
CA GLY A 175 31.63 27.32 3.31
C GLY A 175 31.99 25.90 3.75
N TYR A 176 31.26 24.86 3.33
CA TYR A 176 31.53 23.48 3.69
C TYR A 176 32.27 22.74 2.57
N ALA A 177 33.44 22.18 2.89
CA ALA A 177 34.25 21.39 1.95
C ALA A 177 33.84 19.90 1.90
N ALA A 178 33.13 19.41 2.91
CA ALA A 178 32.74 18.01 3.07
C ALA A 178 31.29 17.89 3.57
N PRO A 179 30.59 16.78 3.29
CA PRO A 179 29.28 16.50 3.86
C PRO A 179 29.38 16.22 5.37
N PRO A 180 28.26 16.34 6.11
CA PRO A 180 28.24 16.07 7.55
C PRO A 180 28.46 14.58 7.82
N GLN A 181 29.24 14.26 8.86
CA GLN A 181 29.46 12.91 9.36
C GLN A 181 28.64 12.62 10.63
N THR A 182 28.30 13.67 11.37
CA THR A 182 27.55 13.57 12.62
C THR A 182 26.17 14.21 12.54
N TRP A 183 25.26 13.82 13.43
CA TRP A 183 23.93 14.46 13.53
C TRP A 183 24.03 15.93 13.92
N GLU A 184 25.03 16.27 14.74
CA GLU A 184 25.32 17.63 15.18
C GLU A 184 25.74 18.52 13.99
N GLU A 185 26.65 18.03 13.14
CA GLU A 185 27.04 18.71 11.90
C GLU A 185 25.87 18.80 10.92
N LEU A 186 25.09 17.72 10.79
CA LEU A 186 23.93 17.70 9.90
C LEU A 186 22.87 18.71 10.35
N GLU A 187 22.62 18.85 11.65
CA GLU A 187 21.69 19.84 12.21
C GLU A 187 22.14 21.27 11.87
N GLU A 188 23.42 21.60 12.11
CA GLU A 188 23.97 22.91 11.78
C GLU A 188 23.81 23.22 10.28
N MET A 189 24.21 22.27 9.43
CA MET A 189 24.12 22.42 7.99
C MET A 189 22.68 22.50 7.51
N ALA A 190 21.75 21.73 8.09
CA ALA A 190 20.33 21.74 7.74
C ALA A 190 19.72 23.14 7.90
N VAL A 191 20.03 23.82 9.00
CA VAL A 191 19.53 25.17 9.28
C VAL A 191 20.23 26.19 8.39
N LYS A 192 21.57 26.17 8.33
CA LYS A 192 22.35 27.18 7.59
C LYS A 192 22.10 27.15 6.08
N LEU A 193 21.84 25.98 5.50
CA LEU A 193 21.55 25.81 4.08
C LEU A 193 20.07 26.01 3.71
N THR A 194 19.21 26.26 4.69
CA THR A 194 17.80 26.55 4.46
C THR A 194 17.63 28.03 4.15
N GLU A 195 17.10 28.33 2.96
CA GLU A 195 16.89 29.70 2.48
C GLU A 195 15.40 30.03 2.44
N ARG A 196 15.08 31.26 2.85
CA ARG A 196 13.72 31.81 2.83
C ARG A 196 13.66 33.06 1.97
N ASP A 197 12.48 33.34 1.44
CA ASP A 197 12.19 34.61 0.79
C ASP A 197 11.88 35.73 1.80
N GLU A 198 11.72 36.95 1.31
CA GLU A 198 11.38 38.13 2.10
C GLU A 198 10.05 38.01 2.87
N GLN A 199 9.18 37.09 2.44
CA GLN A 199 7.88 36.80 3.06
C GLN A 199 7.99 35.62 4.06
N GLY A 200 9.19 35.13 4.33
CA GLY A 200 9.46 34.01 5.25
C GLY A 200 9.13 32.63 4.68
N ARG A 201 8.77 32.52 3.39
CA ARG A 201 8.46 31.25 2.73
C ARG A 201 9.75 30.53 2.36
N ILE A 202 9.77 29.21 2.52
CA ILE A 202 10.91 28.37 2.20
C ILE A 202 11.14 28.38 0.68
N ARG A 203 12.38 28.68 0.25
CA ARG A 203 12.83 28.57 -1.15
C ARG A 203 13.70 27.34 -1.36
N ARG A 204 14.46 26.94 -0.34
CA ARG A 204 15.37 25.80 -0.35
C ARG A 204 15.48 25.26 1.07
N ILE A 205 15.52 23.94 1.19
CA ILE A 205 15.78 23.25 2.47
C ILE A 205 17.18 22.65 2.41
N GLY A 206 17.96 22.90 3.47
CA GLY A 206 19.26 22.26 3.67
C GLY A 206 19.12 20.75 3.79
N PHE A 207 18.34 20.31 4.76
CA PHE A 207 17.99 18.91 5.00
C PHE A 207 16.71 18.83 5.83
N ALA A 208 15.82 17.89 5.53
CA ALA A 208 14.67 17.57 6.37
C ALA A 208 14.63 16.06 6.63
N PRO A 209 14.45 15.61 7.89
CA PRO A 209 14.60 14.19 8.25
C PRO A 209 13.73 13.23 7.45
N ASN A 210 12.46 13.55 7.17
CA ASN A 210 11.55 12.66 6.42
C ASN A 210 11.31 13.11 4.98
N PHE A 211 12.29 13.76 4.34
CA PHE A 211 12.14 14.16 2.93
C PHE A 211 12.36 13.00 1.96
N GLY A 212 13.48 12.28 2.10
CA GLY A 212 13.77 11.08 1.31
C GLY A 212 13.17 9.82 1.95
N ASN A 213 13.68 8.64 1.60
CA ASN A 213 13.32 7.39 2.29
C ASN A 213 14.04 7.22 3.63
N SER A 214 13.95 8.23 4.48
CA SER A 214 14.56 8.31 5.81
C SER A 214 13.42 8.43 6.83
N TRP A 215 13.10 7.30 7.46
CA TRP A 215 12.04 7.22 8.47
C TRP A 215 12.67 7.13 9.86
N LEU A 216 11.91 7.36 10.93
CA LEU A 216 12.41 7.23 12.31
C LEU A 216 13.15 5.89 12.58
N TYR A 217 12.87 4.83 11.81
CA TYR A 217 13.56 3.55 11.89
C TYR A 217 15.06 3.68 11.64
N LEU A 218 15.40 4.47 10.62
CA LEU A 218 16.78 4.76 10.26
C LEU A 218 17.49 5.41 11.44
N TYR A 219 16.86 6.46 11.98
CA TYR A 219 17.47 7.29 13.00
C TYR A 219 17.61 6.56 14.32
N GLY A 220 16.64 5.73 14.72
CA GLY A 220 16.82 4.89 15.91
C GLY A 220 17.94 3.87 15.72
N TRP A 221 18.03 3.20 14.57
CA TRP A 221 19.14 2.27 14.30
C TRP A 221 20.52 2.94 14.28
N MET A 222 20.64 4.10 13.63
CA MET A 222 21.85 4.94 13.69
C MET A 222 22.24 5.28 15.13
N ASN A 223 21.24 5.44 15.99
CA ASN A 223 21.41 5.71 17.42
C ASN A 223 21.60 4.45 18.29
N GLY A 224 21.66 3.27 17.68
CA GLY A 224 21.84 1.98 18.32
C GLY A 224 20.57 1.38 18.95
N ALA A 225 19.39 1.82 18.54
CA ALA A 225 18.12 1.31 19.03
C ALA A 225 17.77 -0.07 18.47
N GLN A 226 16.92 -0.79 19.19
CA GLN A 226 16.20 -1.99 18.81
C GLN A 226 14.69 -1.72 18.92
N TYR A 227 13.93 -2.33 18.02
CA TYR A 227 12.46 -2.13 17.98
C TYR A 227 11.68 -3.31 18.55
N VAL A 228 12.34 -4.45 18.64
CA VAL A 228 11.85 -5.68 19.25
C VAL A 228 13.00 -6.28 20.05
N SER A 229 12.70 -6.77 21.24
CA SER A 229 13.60 -7.57 22.08
C SER A 229 14.15 -8.81 21.34
N ALA A 230 15.30 -9.30 21.80
CA ALA A 230 16.00 -10.42 21.17
C ALA A 230 15.19 -11.74 21.12
N ASP A 231 14.24 -11.94 22.03
CA ASP A 231 13.36 -13.10 22.06
C ASP A 231 12.12 -12.96 21.15
N GLY A 232 11.95 -11.80 20.51
CA GLY A 232 10.84 -11.48 19.62
C GLY A 232 9.50 -11.22 20.33
N ARG A 233 9.47 -11.12 21.67
CA ARG A 233 8.21 -11.08 22.45
C ARG A 233 7.83 -9.70 22.95
N THR A 234 8.78 -8.79 23.08
CA THR A 234 8.54 -7.43 23.58
C THR A 234 8.89 -6.38 22.53
N ILE A 235 7.97 -5.46 22.26
CA ILE A 235 8.15 -4.26 21.43
C ILE A 235 8.87 -3.20 22.27
N THR A 236 9.93 -2.62 21.74
CA THR A 236 10.79 -1.63 22.43
C THR A 236 10.77 -0.26 21.75
N PHE A 237 9.67 0.07 21.06
CA PHE A 237 9.46 1.33 20.34
C PHE A 237 9.68 2.61 21.17
N ASN A 238 9.41 2.54 22.46
CA ASN A 238 9.52 3.66 23.40
C ASN A 238 10.85 3.69 24.17
N GLU A 239 11.86 2.91 23.75
CA GLU A 239 13.15 2.95 24.42
C GLU A 239 13.84 4.33 24.28
N PRO A 240 14.76 4.68 25.20
CA PRO A 240 15.38 6.01 25.23
C PRO A 240 16.05 6.43 23.91
N ARG A 241 16.66 5.49 23.18
CA ARG A 241 17.37 5.77 21.91
C ARG A 241 16.42 6.13 20.78
N VAL A 242 15.23 5.55 20.73
CA VAL A 242 14.20 5.90 19.73
C VAL A 242 13.56 7.25 20.09
N VAL A 243 13.33 7.48 21.38
CA VAL A 243 12.80 8.77 21.87
C VAL A 243 13.78 9.91 21.57
N GLU A 244 15.08 9.70 21.77
CA GLU A 244 16.14 10.65 21.40
C GLU A 244 16.14 10.94 19.90
N ALA A 245 16.06 9.89 19.06
CA ALA A 245 16.00 10.04 17.61
C ALA A 245 14.76 10.84 17.16
N LEU A 246 13.57 10.53 17.69
CA LEU A 246 12.35 11.26 17.35
C LEU A 246 12.40 12.71 17.85
N THR A 247 12.97 12.94 19.04
CA THR A 247 13.16 14.28 19.58
C THR A 247 14.09 15.11 18.69
N TRP A 248 15.20 14.52 18.22
CA TRP A 248 16.12 15.16 17.28
C TRP A 248 15.43 15.49 15.95
N MET A 249 14.61 14.57 15.41
CA MET A 249 13.83 14.84 14.19
C MET A 249 12.88 16.03 14.38
N THR A 250 12.11 16.05 15.48
CA THR A 250 11.20 17.16 15.80
C THR A 250 11.97 18.48 15.92
N LYS A 251 13.12 18.48 16.60
CA LYS A 251 13.99 19.66 16.75
C LYS A 251 14.41 20.25 15.41
N ILE A 252 14.80 19.41 14.43
CA ILE A 252 15.15 19.89 13.09
C ILE A 252 13.94 20.52 12.41
N TYR A 253 12.78 19.85 12.43
CA TYR A 253 11.56 20.42 11.83
C TYR A 253 11.19 21.76 12.46
N ASP A 254 11.32 21.91 13.78
CA ASP A 254 11.07 23.17 14.49
C ASP A 254 12.05 24.26 14.06
N ALA A 255 13.34 23.93 13.94
CA ALA A 255 14.36 24.85 13.43
C ALA A 255 14.10 25.29 11.98
N LEU A 256 13.44 24.44 11.19
CA LEU A 256 12.98 24.73 9.82
C LEU A 256 11.63 25.45 9.76
N GLY A 257 11.11 25.97 10.88
CA GLY A 257 9.84 26.71 10.94
C GLY A 257 8.60 25.82 11.11
N GLY A 258 8.80 24.57 11.52
CA GLY A 258 7.76 23.59 11.83
C GLY A 258 7.42 22.64 10.67
N ALA A 259 6.96 21.44 11.03
CA ALA A 259 6.63 20.38 10.07
C ALA A 259 5.57 20.79 9.04
N ALA A 260 4.58 21.61 9.42
CA ALA A 260 3.53 22.08 8.52
C ALA A 260 4.08 22.90 7.34
N GLN A 261 5.07 23.77 7.58
CA GLN A 261 5.65 24.62 6.53
C GLN A 261 6.54 23.81 5.60
N VAL A 262 7.36 22.91 6.18
CA VAL A 262 8.22 22.01 5.41
C VAL A 262 7.39 21.08 4.52
N LYS A 263 6.37 20.41 5.07
CA LYS A 263 5.49 19.51 4.31
C LYS A 263 4.71 20.24 3.22
N ALA A 264 4.31 21.49 3.45
CA ALA A 264 3.68 22.32 2.42
C ALA A 264 4.64 22.61 1.25
N PHE A 265 5.89 22.95 1.54
CA PHE A 265 6.92 23.16 0.52
C PHE A 265 7.18 21.87 -0.29
N GLU A 266 7.31 20.74 0.40
CA GLU A 266 7.51 19.41 -0.20
C GLU A 266 6.36 18.99 -1.12
N SER A 267 5.12 19.38 -0.81
CA SER A 267 3.94 19.02 -1.61
C SER A 267 3.94 19.58 -3.04
N SER A 268 4.80 20.56 -3.33
CA SER A 268 4.96 21.14 -4.67
C SER A 268 5.90 20.34 -5.58
N PHE A 269 6.60 19.36 -5.03
CA PHE A 269 7.66 18.66 -5.75
C PHE A 269 7.12 17.60 -6.69
N GLN A 270 7.90 17.35 -7.74
CA GLN A 270 7.66 16.30 -8.71
C GLN A 270 8.90 15.37 -8.75
N GLY A 271 8.75 14.19 -9.33
CA GLY A 271 9.86 13.26 -9.53
C GLY A 271 10.52 13.41 -10.91
N GLY A 272 11.45 12.51 -11.22
CA GLY A 272 12.10 12.46 -12.53
C GLY A 272 13.07 13.61 -12.77
N ASP A 273 12.98 14.25 -13.93
CA ASP A 273 13.76 15.43 -14.30
C ASP A 273 13.45 16.66 -13.43
N LEU A 274 12.24 16.69 -12.85
CA LEU A 274 11.78 17.72 -11.93
C LEU A 274 12.07 17.38 -10.45
N ASP A 275 12.94 16.41 -10.17
CA ASP A 275 13.33 16.07 -8.80
C ASP A 275 13.89 17.31 -8.05
N PRO A 276 13.43 17.58 -6.83
CA PRO A 276 13.79 18.80 -6.10
C PRO A 276 15.25 18.84 -5.65
N PHE A 277 15.94 17.70 -5.54
CA PHE A 277 17.39 17.67 -5.33
C PHE A 277 18.13 18.16 -6.58
N LEU A 278 17.70 17.72 -7.77
CA LEU A 278 18.27 18.18 -9.04
C LEU A 278 18.00 19.66 -9.31
N GLN A 279 16.83 20.17 -8.89
CA GLN A 279 16.49 21.60 -8.94
C GLN A 279 17.23 22.44 -7.90
N GLY A 280 17.99 21.81 -6.98
CA GLY A 280 18.65 22.50 -5.87
C GLY A 280 17.66 23.11 -4.86
N LYS A 281 16.43 22.59 -4.77
CA LYS A 281 15.46 22.94 -3.72
C LYS A 281 15.73 22.18 -2.44
N ILE A 282 16.34 21.00 -2.53
CA ILE A 282 16.85 20.21 -1.41
C ILE A 282 18.36 20.08 -1.55
N VAL A 283 19.11 20.50 -0.55
CA VAL A 283 20.58 20.47 -0.61
C VAL A 283 21.14 19.09 -0.26
N MET A 284 20.55 18.45 0.75
CA MET A 284 20.91 17.12 1.21
C MET A 284 19.65 16.29 1.47
N LYS A 285 19.69 15.00 1.13
CA LYS A 285 18.62 14.04 1.45
C LYS A 285 19.20 12.66 1.73
N ILE A 286 18.63 11.92 2.68
CA ILE A 286 18.92 10.50 2.83
C ILE A 286 17.87 9.71 2.08
N ASP A 287 18.29 8.96 1.05
CA ASP A 287 17.38 8.30 0.14
C ASP A 287 17.96 6.98 -0.41
N GLY A 288 17.14 6.21 -1.11
CA GLY A 288 17.47 4.86 -1.54
C GLY A 288 18.30 4.75 -2.82
N TYR A 289 18.90 3.56 -3.01
CA TYR A 289 19.69 3.22 -4.20
C TYR A 289 18.97 3.50 -5.54
N TRP A 290 17.64 3.32 -5.61
CA TRP A 290 16.85 3.59 -6.81
C TRP A 290 16.95 5.04 -7.30
N GLN A 291 17.30 5.99 -6.44
CA GLN A 291 17.59 7.36 -6.86
C GLN A 291 18.78 7.44 -7.83
N ILE A 292 19.78 6.57 -7.66
CA ILE A 292 20.91 6.46 -8.60
C ILE A 292 20.41 5.99 -9.96
N THR A 293 19.63 4.90 -10.00
CA THR A 293 19.21 4.27 -11.26
C THR A 293 18.18 5.10 -12.02
N ASP A 294 17.20 5.67 -11.31
CA ASP A 294 15.98 6.19 -11.93
C ASP A 294 16.03 7.70 -12.16
N THR A 295 16.83 8.42 -11.35
CA THR A 295 16.87 9.89 -11.34
C THR A 295 18.27 10.43 -11.63
N ILE A 296 19.24 10.15 -10.76
CA ILE A 296 20.56 10.80 -10.77
C ILE A 296 21.37 10.43 -12.02
N ALA A 297 21.45 9.15 -12.38
CA ALA A 297 22.17 8.72 -13.58
C ALA A 297 21.51 9.21 -14.88
N GLN A 298 20.21 9.54 -14.83
CA GLN A 298 19.41 9.90 -15.99
C GLN A 298 19.41 11.40 -16.24
N PHE A 299 19.26 12.20 -15.17
CA PHE A 299 18.99 13.64 -15.26
C PHE A 299 20.02 14.48 -14.48
N GLY A 300 20.87 13.85 -13.66
CA GLY A 300 21.81 14.53 -12.75
C GLY A 300 23.13 15.00 -13.38
N ARG A 301 23.29 14.94 -14.71
CA ARG A 301 24.57 15.26 -15.38
C ARG A 301 25.06 16.68 -15.09
N ASN A 302 24.13 17.65 -15.04
CA ASN A 302 24.41 19.08 -14.86
C ASN A 302 24.48 19.53 -13.39
N VAL A 303 24.33 18.60 -12.45
CA VAL A 303 24.39 18.88 -11.01
C VAL A 303 25.71 18.34 -10.48
N ASN A 304 26.44 19.13 -9.70
CA ASN A 304 27.63 18.65 -9.00
C ASN A 304 27.21 17.98 -7.68
N TRP A 305 26.85 16.71 -7.76
CA TRP A 305 26.39 15.91 -6.61
C TRP A 305 27.43 14.86 -6.21
N ALA A 306 27.27 14.34 -5.01
CA ALA A 306 27.93 13.11 -4.55
C ALA A 306 27.04 12.41 -3.51
N VAL A 307 27.42 11.21 -3.13
CA VAL A 307 26.82 10.46 -2.02
C VAL A 307 27.85 10.23 -0.93
N ALA A 308 27.38 10.18 0.31
CA ALA A 308 28.18 9.91 1.48
C ALA A 308 27.43 8.96 2.41
N ARG A 309 28.18 8.39 3.36
CA ARG A 309 27.58 7.64 4.46
C ARG A 309 26.58 8.54 5.20
N PRO A 310 25.36 8.06 5.49
CA PRO A 310 24.43 8.83 6.31
C PRO A 310 25.04 9.16 7.69
N PRO A 311 24.91 10.41 8.16
CA PRO A 311 25.50 10.81 9.43
C PRO A 311 24.83 10.10 10.59
N ILE A 312 25.61 9.83 11.63
CA ILE A 312 25.18 9.16 12.86
C ILE A 312 25.47 10.05 14.08
N PRO A 313 24.88 9.81 15.25
CA PRO A 313 25.23 10.59 16.44
C PRO A 313 26.74 10.55 16.70
N ALA A 314 27.36 11.69 17.05
CA ALA A 314 28.81 11.74 17.30
C ALA A 314 29.27 10.65 18.29
N ARG A 315 28.48 10.41 19.35
CA ARG A 315 28.71 9.34 20.33
C ARG A 315 28.81 7.94 19.72
N MET A 316 28.03 7.66 18.68
CA MET A 316 28.02 6.36 18.01
C MET A 316 29.21 6.24 17.06
N LEU A 317 29.61 7.33 16.42
CA LEU A 317 30.80 7.38 15.58
C LEU A 317 32.08 7.16 16.40
N GLU A 318 32.20 7.80 17.56
CA GLU A 318 33.30 7.61 18.50
C GLU A 318 33.39 6.18 19.05
N GLN A 319 32.25 5.51 19.20
CA GLN A 319 32.17 4.08 19.56
C GLN A 319 32.49 3.13 18.39
N GLY A 320 32.82 3.66 17.22
CA GLY A 320 33.15 2.88 16.03
C GLY A 320 31.94 2.22 15.35
N SER A 321 30.72 2.66 15.64
CA SER A 321 29.50 2.10 15.03
C SER A 321 29.55 2.21 13.51
N GLN A 322 29.23 1.10 12.84
CA GLN A 322 29.11 1.03 11.38
C GLN A 322 27.65 1.11 10.89
N VAL A 323 26.69 1.13 11.81
CA VAL A 323 25.25 1.17 11.48
C VAL A 323 24.86 2.58 11.08
N CYS A 324 24.49 2.78 9.82
CA CYS A 324 24.09 4.07 9.28
C CYS A 324 23.00 3.97 8.22
N THR A 325 22.52 2.78 7.92
CA THR A 325 21.45 2.56 6.96
C THR A 325 20.58 1.39 7.40
N TRP A 326 19.64 0.97 6.57
CA TRP A 326 18.99 -0.32 6.72
C TRP A 326 18.90 -1.01 5.37
N VAL A 327 18.76 -2.32 5.41
CA VAL A 327 18.59 -3.19 4.27
C VAL A 327 17.13 -3.59 4.15
N SER A 328 16.59 -3.50 2.94
CA SER A 328 15.25 -3.92 2.56
C SER A 328 15.29 -4.52 1.15
N GLY A 329 14.16 -5.00 0.65
CA GLY A 329 14.02 -5.43 -0.74
C GLY A 329 12.98 -6.53 -0.91
N TRP A 330 13.16 -7.31 -1.96
CA TRP A 330 12.18 -8.31 -2.40
C TRP A 330 12.73 -9.73 -2.27
N CYS A 331 11.81 -10.68 -2.23
CA CYS A 331 12.09 -12.11 -2.32
C CYS A 331 11.07 -12.81 -3.20
N HIS A 332 11.37 -14.04 -3.58
CA HIS A 332 10.39 -14.97 -4.11
C HIS A 332 9.95 -15.94 -3.01
N ALA A 333 8.65 -16.14 -2.86
CA ALA A 333 8.05 -17.06 -1.90
C ALA A 333 7.08 -18.03 -2.60
N ILE A 334 6.84 -19.17 -1.97
CA ILE A 334 5.86 -20.17 -2.43
C ILE A 334 4.67 -20.11 -1.48
N PRO A 335 3.45 -19.75 -1.95
CA PRO A 335 2.25 -19.80 -1.12
C PRO A 335 1.98 -21.19 -0.56
N SER A 336 1.47 -21.28 0.67
CA SER A 336 1.30 -22.54 1.39
C SER A 336 0.33 -23.51 0.69
N THR A 337 -0.74 -22.97 0.07
CA THR A 337 -1.73 -23.76 -0.69
C THR A 337 -1.44 -23.87 -2.19
N ALA A 338 -0.25 -23.46 -2.65
CA ALA A 338 0.19 -23.63 -4.04
C ALA A 338 0.16 -25.11 -4.47
N LYS A 339 -0.28 -25.35 -5.71
CA LYS A 339 -0.43 -26.70 -6.28
C LYS A 339 0.90 -27.28 -6.72
N ASN A 340 1.74 -26.49 -7.38
CA ASN A 340 2.96 -26.96 -8.05
C ASN A 340 4.23 -26.51 -7.32
N LYS A 341 4.38 -26.86 -6.03
CA LYS A 341 5.51 -26.39 -5.18
C LYS A 341 6.91 -26.78 -5.70
N GLU A 342 7.06 -27.99 -6.24
CA GLU A 342 8.34 -28.45 -6.81
C GLU A 342 8.72 -27.65 -8.06
N ALA A 343 7.76 -27.41 -8.96
CA ALA A 343 7.98 -26.59 -10.14
C ALA A 343 8.29 -25.13 -9.77
N ALA A 344 7.56 -24.60 -8.78
CA ALA A 344 7.81 -23.28 -8.20
C ALA A 344 9.24 -23.16 -7.65
N TRP A 345 9.74 -24.18 -6.94
CA TRP A 345 11.11 -24.22 -6.45
C TRP A 345 12.14 -24.16 -7.57
N GLU A 346 11.99 -24.98 -8.62
CA GLU A 346 12.89 -24.96 -9.78
C GLU A 346 12.91 -23.59 -10.47
N PHE A 347 11.77 -22.92 -10.57
CA PHE A 347 11.70 -21.57 -11.14
C PHE A 347 12.38 -20.53 -10.25
N ILE A 348 12.20 -20.59 -8.92
CA ILE A 348 12.89 -19.70 -7.97
C ILE A 348 14.40 -19.89 -8.06
N LYS A 349 14.91 -21.13 -8.13
CA LYS A 349 16.35 -21.40 -8.32
C LYS A 349 16.89 -20.75 -9.58
N PHE A 350 16.20 -20.91 -10.70
CA PHE A 350 16.58 -20.29 -11.96
C PHE A 350 16.66 -18.77 -11.82
N LEU A 351 15.63 -18.12 -11.27
CA LEU A 351 15.59 -16.66 -11.07
C LEU A 351 16.69 -16.15 -10.13
N SER A 352 17.04 -16.92 -9.11
CA SER A 352 18.15 -16.62 -8.19
C SER A 352 19.53 -16.91 -8.79
N GLY A 353 19.59 -17.60 -9.93
CA GLY A 353 20.83 -17.95 -10.62
C GLY A 353 21.46 -16.80 -11.41
N ARG A 354 22.76 -16.93 -11.69
CA ARG A 354 23.53 -15.95 -12.49
C ARG A 354 22.96 -15.78 -13.90
N ARG A 355 22.51 -16.87 -14.54
CA ARG A 355 22.01 -16.84 -15.92
C ARG A 355 20.74 -15.99 -16.07
N ALA A 356 19.76 -16.16 -15.18
CA ALA A 356 18.55 -15.33 -15.20
C ALA A 356 18.90 -13.86 -14.96
N ASN A 357 19.76 -13.57 -13.97
CA ASN A 357 20.21 -12.21 -13.70
C ASN A 357 20.95 -11.58 -14.88
N GLU A 358 21.72 -12.36 -15.64
CA GLU A 358 22.35 -11.88 -16.86
C GLU A 358 21.34 -11.50 -17.94
N ILE A 359 20.37 -12.37 -18.22
CA ILE A 359 19.32 -12.09 -19.22
C ILE A 359 18.53 -10.85 -18.83
N ILE A 360 18.10 -10.76 -17.57
CA ILE A 360 17.29 -9.65 -17.05
C ILE A 360 18.06 -8.32 -17.19
N ASN A 361 19.32 -8.27 -16.75
CA ASN A 361 20.09 -7.04 -16.78
C ASN A 361 20.52 -6.67 -18.21
N GLU A 362 20.81 -7.65 -19.07
CA GLU A 362 21.16 -7.39 -20.47
C GLU A 362 19.99 -6.85 -21.28
N SER A 363 18.80 -7.47 -21.12
CA SER A 363 17.56 -7.00 -21.74
C SER A 363 17.21 -5.58 -21.31
N ARG A 364 17.33 -5.30 -20.00
CA ARG A 364 17.13 -3.95 -19.46
C ARG A 364 18.18 -2.95 -19.97
N ARG A 365 19.46 -3.34 -20.08
CA ARG A 365 20.53 -2.51 -20.65
C ARG A 365 20.22 -2.09 -22.07
N LEU A 366 19.89 -3.05 -22.93
CA LEU A 366 19.56 -2.79 -24.34
C LEU A 366 18.35 -1.85 -24.47
N THR A 367 17.33 -2.08 -23.65
CA THR A 367 16.12 -1.24 -23.64
C THR A 367 16.40 0.19 -23.19
N MET A 368 17.25 0.38 -22.17
CA MET A 368 17.63 1.72 -21.71
C MET A 368 18.52 2.44 -22.74
N GLU A 369 19.51 1.75 -23.28
CA GLU A 369 20.40 2.32 -24.30
C GLU A 369 19.64 2.70 -25.58
N SER A 370 18.64 1.91 -26.00
CA SER A 370 17.79 2.26 -27.15
C SER A 370 16.95 3.52 -26.92
N GLN A 371 16.71 3.88 -25.65
CA GLN A 371 16.02 5.11 -25.24
C GLN A 371 17.01 6.28 -24.99
N GLY A 372 18.31 6.08 -25.23
CA GLY A 372 19.35 7.07 -24.92
C GLY A 372 19.61 7.24 -23.42
N ARG A 373 19.20 6.27 -22.59
CA ARG A 373 19.36 6.27 -21.13
C ARG A 373 20.57 5.46 -20.70
N VAL A 374 21.16 5.84 -19.57
CA VAL A 374 22.30 5.11 -18.98
C VAL A 374 21.77 3.94 -18.17
N PHE A 375 22.28 2.73 -18.45
CA PHE A 375 21.97 1.55 -17.66
C PHE A 375 22.85 1.48 -16.40
N VAL A 376 22.20 1.38 -15.24
CA VAL A 376 22.83 1.07 -13.95
C VAL A 376 22.08 -0.12 -13.36
N PRO A 377 22.75 -1.22 -12.98
CA PRO A 377 22.09 -2.42 -12.47
C PRO A 377 21.43 -2.14 -11.12
N THR A 378 20.33 -2.83 -10.81
CA THR A 378 19.78 -2.85 -9.44
C THR A 378 20.61 -3.76 -8.55
N GLN A 379 20.73 -3.43 -7.26
CA GLN A 379 21.47 -4.27 -6.32
C GLN A 379 20.78 -5.63 -6.12
N ASN A 380 21.60 -6.68 -6.00
CA ASN A 380 21.14 -8.05 -5.80
C ASN A 380 21.42 -8.50 -4.35
N ALA A 381 20.52 -9.29 -3.76
CA ALA A 381 20.68 -9.79 -2.40
C ALA A 381 21.78 -10.86 -2.28
N ASN A 382 22.15 -11.52 -3.38
CA ASN A 382 23.27 -12.44 -3.47
C ASN A 382 24.58 -11.67 -3.68
N LYS A 383 25.54 -11.81 -2.76
CA LYS A 383 26.81 -11.05 -2.72
C LYS A 383 27.60 -11.24 -4.02
N LYS A 384 27.69 -12.47 -4.52
CA LYS A 384 28.46 -12.83 -5.73
C LYS A 384 27.83 -12.24 -6.99
N ILE A 385 26.50 -12.29 -7.09
CA ILE A 385 25.78 -11.70 -8.24
C ILE A 385 25.87 -10.18 -8.18
N ASN A 386 25.73 -9.57 -7.00
CA ASN A 386 25.81 -8.13 -6.84
C ASN A 386 27.17 -7.57 -7.27
N GLU A 387 28.26 -8.23 -6.85
CA GLU A 387 29.61 -7.82 -7.25
C GLU A 387 29.86 -8.03 -8.75
N TRP A 388 29.40 -9.16 -9.30
CA TRP A 388 29.48 -9.41 -10.74
C TRP A 388 28.72 -8.35 -11.57
N LEU A 389 27.54 -7.91 -11.11
CA LEU A 389 26.77 -6.86 -11.77
C LEU A 389 27.52 -5.52 -11.77
N PHE A 390 28.14 -5.16 -10.65
CA PHE A 390 28.96 -3.95 -10.56
C PHE A 390 30.15 -4.02 -11.53
N GLU A 391 30.91 -5.11 -11.50
CA GLU A 391 32.10 -5.26 -12.35
C GLU A 391 31.73 -5.22 -13.83
N LYS A 392 30.68 -5.94 -14.23
CA LYS A 392 30.27 -6.02 -15.64
C LYS A 392 29.69 -4.72 -16.18
N TYR A 393 28.80 -4.07 -15.43
CA TYR A 393 27.96 -2.99 -15.97
C TYR A 393 28.35 -1.58 -15.50
N VAL A 394 29.14 -1.47 -14.42
CA VAL A 394 29.54 -0.19 -13.82
C VAL A 394 31.03 0.03 -13.95
N ALA A 395 31.87 -0.76 -13.27
CA ALA A 395 33.33 -0.58 -13.31
C ALA A 395 33.92 -0.88 -14.69
N GLY A 396 33.45 -1.93 -15.35
CA GLY A 396 33.86 -2.31 -16.70
C GLY A 396 33.29 -1.42 -17.81
N ASN A 397 32.43 -0.45 -17.51
CA ASN A 397 31.81 0.43 -18.51
C ASN A 397 32.59 1.75 -18.65
N PRO A 398 33.38 1.95 -19.72
CA PRO A 398 34.18 3.17 -19.89
C PRO A 398 33.34 4.42 -20.14
N ARG A 399 32.03 4.28 -20.43
CA ARG A 399 31.09 5.39 -20.61
C ARG A 399 30.36 5.77 -19.32
N MET A 400 30.61 5.06 -18.22
CA MET A 400 29.98 5.35 -16.93
C MET A 400 30.53 6.67 -16.35
N ASP A 401 29.63 7.53 -15.85
CA ASP A 401 30.04 8.72 -15.09
C ASP A 401 30.78 8.25 -13.82
N PRO A 402 32.02 8.68 -13.57
CA PRO A 402 32.77 8.28 -12.38
C PRO A 402 32.02 8.50 -11.07
N ARG A 403 31.20 9.56 -10.98
CA ARG A 403 30.38 9.86 -9.80
C ARG A 403 29.30 8.82 -9.57
N VAL A 404 28.72 8.29 -10.64
CA VAL A 404 27.75 7.18 -10.56
C VAL A 404 28.47 5.90 -10.13
N ALA A 405 29.65 5.60 -10.68
CA ALA A 405 30.42 4.43 -10.28
C ALA A 405 30.82 4.46 -8.80
N GLU A 406 31.33 5.60 -8.32
CA GLU A 406 31.65 5.84 -6.90
C GLU A 406 30.40 5.69 -6.02
N ALA A 407 29.26 6.22 -6.45
CA ALA A 407 28.02 6.11 -5.72
C ALA A 407 27.55 4.65 -5.60
N VAL A 408 27.54 3.89 -6.70
CA VAL A 408 27.16 2.48 -6.67
C VAL A 408 28.11 1.68 -5.79
N ARG A 409 29.42 1.98 -5.81
CA ARG A 409 30.39 1.33 -4.91
C ARG A 409 30.05 1.60 -3.45
N LEU A 410 29.86 2.86 -3.06
CA LEU A 410 29.49 3.22 -1.69
C LEU A 410 28.21 2.50 -1.26
N PHE A 411 27.17 2.48 -2.11
CA PHE A 411 25.93 1.79 -1.80
C PHE A 411 26.13 0.28 -1.61
N ASN A 412 27.01 -0.37 -2.38
CA ASN A 412 27.32 -1.79 -2.18
C ASN A 412 28.10 -2.04 -0.89
N ASP A 413 29.04 -1.16 -0.55
CA ASP A 413 29.83 -1.25 0.69
C ASP A 413 28.94 -1.09 1.94
N LEU A 414 27.84 -0.33 1.81
CA LEU A 414 26.83 -0.11 2.85
C LEU A 414 25.81 -1.26 2.97
N LEU A 415 26.00 -2.43 2.38
CA LEU A 415 25.05 -3.56 2.51
C LEU A 415 25.38 -4.48 3.70
N GLU A 416 26.67 -4.70 3.97
CA GLU A 416 27.12 -5.64 5.00
C GLU A 416 26.91 -5.05 6.42
N GLY A 417 26.43 -5.88 7.35
CA GLY A 417 26.32 -5.51 8.77
C GLY A 417 25.26 -4.47 9.13
N GLN A 418 24.36 -4.13 8.20
CA GLN A 418 23.30 -3.16 8.44
C GLN A 418 22.01 -3.82 8.93
N PRO A 419 21.19 -3.15 9.76
CA PRO A 419 19.93 -3.69 10.25
C PRO A 419 18.90 -3.84 9.13
N TYR A 420 17.86 -4.61 9.41
CA TYR A 420 16.68 -4.80 8.57
C TYR A 420 15.43 -4.65 9.46
N ARG A 421 14.25 -4.52 8.84
CA ARG A 421 13.00 -4.35 9.60
C ARG A 421 12.78 -5.55 10.53
N PRO A 422 12.28 -5.34 11.76
CA PRO A 422 12.14 -6.44 12.72
C PRO A 422 11.26 -7.57 12.18
N VAL A 423 11.75 -8.80 12.33
CA VAL A 423 11.03 -10.04 12.03
C VAL A 423 10.00 -10.26 13.12
N THR A 424 8.74 -9.91 12.86
CA THR A 424 7.65 -10.02 13.82
C THR A 424 6.30 -10.30 13.12
N PRO A 425 5.37 -11.04 13.76
CA PRO A 425 4.01 -11.26 13.25
C PRO A 425 3.16 -9.98 13.07
N VAL A 426 3.63 -8.84 13.56
CA VAL A 426 2.92 -7.55 13.51
C VAL A 426 3.71 -6.47 12.76
N GLY A 427 4.53 -6.86 11.78
CA GLY A 427 5.48 -5.97 11.10
C GLY A 427 4.82 -4.75 10.44
N GLN A 428 3.69 -4.93 9.76
CA GLN A 428 2.95 -3.84 9.11
C GLN A 428 2.32 -2.89 10.13
N LEU A 429 1.76 -3.44 11.21
CA LEU A 429 1.19 -2.61 12.29
C LEU A 429 2.29 -1.80 12.99
N LEU A 430 3.44 -2.44 13.24
CA LEU A 430 4.63 -1.81 13.78
C LEU A 430 5.07 -0.62 12.90
N TRP A 431 5.12 -0.80 11.58
CA TRP A 431 5.38 0.28 10.61
C TRP A 431 4.32 1.40 10.62
N ASN A 432 3.04 1.06 10.70
CA ASN A 432 1.97 2.06 10.71
C ASN A 432 2.01 2.92 11.98
N GLN A 433 2.23 2.29 13.15
CA GLN A 433 2.34 3.01 14.41
C GLN A 433 3.60 3.86 14.49
N HIS A 434 4.69 3.41 13.86
CA HIS A 434 5.91 4.17 13.67
C HIS A 434 5.70 5.49 12.92
N ILE A 435 5.01 5.45 11.77
CA ILE A 435 4.64 6.65 11.02
C ILE A 435 3.74 7.54 11.86
N SER A 436 2.71 6.98 12.49
CA SER A 436 1.76 7.74 13.29
C SER A 436 2.42 8.43 14.49
N ALA A 437 3.33 7.75 15.19
CA ALA A 437 4.08 8.33 16.29
C ALA A 437 4.97 9.49 15.83
N THR A 438 5.62 9.32 14.67
CA THR A 438 6.44 10.37 14.06
C THR A 438 5.60 11.60 13.75
N ASP A 439 4.47 11.44 13.03
CA ASP A 439 3.60 12.56 12.70
C ASP A 439 3.04 13.25 13.95
N ASN A 440 2.61 12.49 14.96
CA ASN A 440 2.09 13.08 16.20
C ASN A 440 3.14 13.94 16.92
N ALA A 441 4.40 13.53 16.92
CA ALA A 441 5.49 14.30 17.50
C ALA A 441 5.89 15.51 16.65
N LEU A 442 6.02 15.35 15.33
CA LEU A 442 6.40 16.44 14.41
C LEU A 442 5.39 17.58 14.38
N PHE A 443 4.11 17.26 14.57
CA PHE A 443 3.02 18.25 14.64
C PHE A 443 2.67 18.66 16.09
N HIS A 444 3.49 18.30 17.07
CA HIS A 444 3.30 18.65 18.50
C HIS A 444 1.93 18.25 19.07
N LYS A 445 1.33 17.16 18.54
CA LYS A 445 0.07 16.60 19.06
C LYS A 445 0.29 15.81 20.34
N LEU A 446 1.44 15.16 20.44
CA LEU A 446 1.95 14.44 21.60
C LEU A 446 3.45 14.70 21.71
N THR A 447 4.00 14.59 22.91
CA THR A 447 5.46 14.55 23.04
C THR A 447 6.02 13.29 22.34
N PRO A 448 7.29 13.30 21.89
CA PRO A 448 7.93 12.11 21.32
C PRO A 448 7.78 10.84 22.19
N LYS A 449 7.91 10.99 23.51
CA LYS A 449 7.76 9.88 24.46
C LYS A 449 6.34 9.33 24.52
N GLU A 450 5.34 10.20 24.67
CA GLU A 450 3.93 9.79 24.73
C GLU A 450 3.46 9.14 23.42
N ALA A 451 3.90 9.68 22.28
CA ALA A 451 3.60 9.13 20.97
C ALA A 451 4.14 7.70 20.82
N LEU A 452 5.38 7.46 21.24
CA LEU A 452 6.03 6.15 21.19
C LEU A 452 5.49 5.17 22.24
N ASP A 453 5.12 5.65 23.43
CA ASP A 453 4.48 4.81 24.47
C ASP A 453 3.15 4.24 23.96
N ARG A 454 2.31 5.11 23.42
CA ARG A 454 1.03 4.71 22.85
C ARG A 454 1.20 3.73 21.68
N ALA A 455 2.16 4.01 20.79
CA ALA A 455 2.49 3.10 19.69
C ALA A 455 2.94 1.73 20.21
N THR A 456 3.82 1.70 21.22
CA THR A 456 4.33 0.47 21.86
C THR A 456 3.19 -0.36 22.43
N GLU A 457 2.27 0.25 23.18
CA GLU A 457 1.12 -0.46 23.77
C GLU A 457 0.21 -1.10 22.72
N ILE A 458 -0.06 -0.38 21.62
CA ILE A 458 -0.92 -0.88 20.53
C ILE A 458 -0.28 -2.09 19.87
N VAL A 459 1.01 -1.99 19.52
CA VAL A 459 1.70 -3.07 18.80
C VAL A 459 1.97 -4.27 19.70
N GLN A 460 2.35 -4.05 20.97
CA GLN A 460 2.56 -5.12 21.94
C GLN A 460 1.31 -5.97 22.12
N ARG A 461 0.13 -5.36 22.22
CA ARG A 461 -1.15 -6.08 22.34
C ARG A 461 -1.38 -7.04 21.18
N ASP A 462 -1.13 -6.59 19.95
CA ASP A 462 -1.36 -7.42 18.77
C ASP A 462 -0.28 -8.48 18.60
N LEU A 463 0.95 -8.18 19.04
CA LEU A 463 2.00 -9.17 19.15
C LEU A 463 1.62 -10.26 20.15
N ASP A 464 1.14 -9.90 21.35
CA ASP A 464 0.68 -10.85 22.36
C ASP A 464 -0.46 -11.73 21.82
N LYS A 465 -1.40 -11.15 21.07
CA LYS A 465 -2.48 -11.90 20.40
C LYS A 465 -1.97 -12.84 19.32
N ALA A 466 -0.93 -12.46 18.58
CA ALA A 466 -0.34 -13.30 17.54
C ALA A 466 0.47 -14.46 18.15
N LEU A 467 1.25 -14.19 19.21
CA LEU A 467 2.09 -15.18 19.87
C LEU A 467 1.30 -16.11 20.81
N SER A 468 0.21 -15.61 21.40
CA SER A 468 -0.66 -16.32 22.34
C SER A 468 -2.12 -16.07 21.99
N PRO A 469 -2.64 -16.70 20.90
CA PRO A 469 -4.00 -16.46 20.45
C PRO A 469 -5.01 -16.81 21.54
N PRO A 470 -6.00 -15.94 21.81
CA PRO A 470 -6.94 -16.13 22.91
C PRO A 470 -7.70 -17.44 22.79
N ARG A 471 -7.99 -18.04 23.95
CA ARG A 471 -8.76 -19.27 24.09
C ARG A 471 -10.24 -18.97 23.82
N GLY A 472 -10.64 -19.01 22.55
CA GLY A 472 -12.02 -18.90 22.10
C GLY A 472 -12.50 -20.19 21.43
N ARG A 473 -13.82 -20.42 21.43
CA ARG A 473 -14.41 -21.48 20.61
C ARG A 473 -14.35 -21.03 19.15
N GLU A 474 -13.91 -21.94 18.27
CA GLU A 474 -13.96 -21.70 16.83
C GLU A 474 -15.42 -21.60 16.38
N VAL A 475 -15.71 -20.54 15.62
CA VAL A 475 -17.02 -20.29 15.06
C VAL A 475 -17.06 -20.91 13.67
N SER A 476 -17.89 -21.95 13.48
CA SER A 476 -18.17 -22.44 12.13
C SER A 476 -19.01 -21.43 11.37
N TRP A 477 -18.66 -21.17 10.10
CA TRP A 477 -19.46 -20.33 9.22
C TRP A 477 -20.84 -20.93 8.91
N ASP A 478 -21.05 -22.23 9.13
CA ASP A 478 -22.37 -22.85 9.04
C ASP A 478 -23.36 -22.18 9.98
N PHE A 479 -22.91 -21.79 11.18
CA PHE A 479 -23.73 -21.04 12.13
C PHE A 479 -24.18 -19.70 11.54
N PHE A 480 -23.29 -18.99 10.85
CA PHE A 480 -23.63 -17.74 10.18
C PHE A 480 -24.68 -17.97 9.08
N PHE A 481 -24.47 -18.95 8.20
CA PHE A 481 -25.43 -19.24 7.13
C PHE A 481 -26.79 -19.65 7.68
N VAL A 482 -26.83 -20.48 8.73
CA VAL A 482 -28.06 -20.88 9.40
C VAL A 482 -28.75 -19.67 10.03
N LEU A 483 -28.03 -18.85 10.81
CA LEU A 483 -28.57 -17.64 11.42
C LEU A 483 -29.11 -16.66 10.37
N TYR A 484 -28.37 -16.48 9.28
CA TYR A 484 -28.75 -15.61 8.18
C TYR A 484 -30.04 -16.08 7.50
N VAL A 485 -30.14 -17.37 7.18
CA VAL A 485 -31.37 -17.97 6.63
C VAL A 485 -32.53 -17.85 7.61
N LEU A 486 -32.31 -18.08 8.90
CA LEU A 486 -33.34 -17.91 9.93
C LEU A 486 -33.86 -16.47 10.01
N ILE A 487 -32.98 -15.47 9.92
CA ILE A 487 -33.37 -14.05 9.90
C ILE A 487 -34.19 -13.74 8.63
N LEU A 488 -33.78 -14.25 7.47
CA LEU A 488 -34.53 -14.05 6.23
C LEU A 488 -35.91 -14.72 6.27
N VAL A 489 -35.99 -15.94 6.79
CA VAL A 489 -37.27 -16.64 6.98
C VAL A 489 -38.14 -15.88 7.99
N ALA A 490 -37.59 -15.45 9.12
CA ALA A 490 -38.32 -14.66 10.11
C ALA A 490 -38.84 -13.34 9.51
N ALA A 491 -38.02 -12.62 8.74
CA ALA A 491 -38.43 -11.40 8.05
C ALA A 491 -39.54 -11.67 7.02
N ALA A 492 -39.42 -12.74 6.22
CA ALA A 492 -40.45 -13.14 5.27
C ALA A 492 -41.76 -13.52 5.97
N VAL A 493 -41.68 -14.23 7.09
CA VAL A 493 -42.83 -14.60 7.94
C VAL A 493 -43.47 -13.35 8.54
N VAL A 494 -42.69 -12.40 9.07
CA VAL A 494 -43.19 -11.12 9.60
C VAL A 494 -43.88 -10.32 8.51
N VAL A 495 -43.29 -10.20 7.31
CA VAL A 495 -43.91 -9.52 6.17
C VAL A 495 -45.21 -10.21 5.76
N TYR A 496 -45.21 -11.54 5.70
CA TYR A 496 -46.39 -12.33 5.37
C TYR A 496 -47.53 -12.15 6.39
N TYR A 497 -47.24 -12.23 7.70
CA TYR A 497 -48.24 -12.03 8.75
C TYR A 497 -48.67 -10.57 8.88
N TRP A 498 -47.76 -9.62 8.66
CA TRP A 498 -48.09 -8.20 8.54
C TRP A 498 -49.05 -7.97 7.37
N ASP A 499 -48.92 -8.73 6.28
CA ASP A 499 -49.81 -8.56 5.13
C ASP A 499 -51.16 -9.28 5.27
N THR A 500 -51.15 -10.49 5.84
CA THR A 500 -52.31 -11.39 5.87
C THR A 500 -53.16 -11.33 7.12
N SER A 501 -52.64 -10.82 8.25
CA SER A 501 -53.36 -10.78 9.53
C SER A 501 -53.72 -9.36 9.96
N GLU A 502 -55.02 -9.04 9.94
CA GLU A 502 -55.54 -7.77 10.47
C GLU A 502 -55.22 -7.58 11.96
N ARG A 503 -55.20 -8.67 12.73
CA ARG A 503 -54.91 -8.65 14.17
C ARG A 503 -53.45 -8.25 14.44
N PHE A 504 -52.52 -8.75 13.64
CA PHE A 504 -51.09 -8.45 13.75
C PHE A 504 -50.78 -7.00 13.35
N ARG A 505 -51.40 -6.50 12.27
CA ARG A 505 -51.37 -5.06 11.90
C ARG A 505 -51.89 -4.16 13.01
N ARG A 506 -52.98 -4.53 13.68
CA ARG A 506 -53.54 -3.74 14.80
C ARG A 506 -52.65 -3.77 16.04
N LEU A 507 -51.96 -4.88 16.31
CA LEU A 507 -51.06 -5.04 17.45
C LEU A 507 -49.77 -4.22 17.32
N PHE A 508 -49.17 -4.16 16.13
CA PHE A 508 -47.90 -3.42 15.90
C PHE A 508 -48.07 -2.06 15.20
N GLY A 509 -49.17 -1.82 14.51
CA GLY A 509 -49.43 -0.61 13.72
C GLY A 509 -50.22 0.50 14.41
N ALA A 510 -50.60 0.34 15.69
CA ALA A 510 -51.53 1.25 16.39
C ALA A 510 -50.96 2.61 16.84
N ARG A 511 -49.98 3.19 16.14
CA ARG A 511 -49.53 4.57 16.44
C ARG A 511 -49.27 5.51 15.27
N PHE A 512 -49.31 5.06 14.01
CA PHE A 512 -48.97 5.93 12.86
C PHE A 512 -50.09 6.21 11.84
N VAL A 513 -51.28 5.63 11.98
CA VAL A 513 -52.42 5.99 11.12
C VAL A 513 -53.40 6.84 11.90
N LYS A 514 -53.18 8.16 11.87
CA LYS A 514 -54.17 9.14 12.34
C LYS A 514 -55.27 9.22 11.29
N LYS A 515 -56.51 9.04 11.76
CA LYS A 515 -57.79 9.15 11.02
C LYS A 515 -57.78 10.23 9.92
N GLY A 516 -58.17 9.85 8.71
CA GLY A 516 -58.64 10.78 7.69
C GLY A 516 -58.37 10.31 6.27
N GLY A 517 -59.37 9.70 5.62
CA GLY A 517 -59.36 9.33 4.21
C GLY A 517 -59.64 7.84 4.03
N ASP A 518 -60.85 7.51 3.56
CA ASP A 518 -61.18 6.18 3.07
C ASP A 518 -60.22 5.82 1.94
N VAL A 519 -59.22 4.99 2.25
CA VAL A 519 -58.41 4.33 1.23
C VAL A 519 -59.26 3.17 0.71
N GLU A 520 -60.19 3.47 -0.20
CA GLU A 520 -60.88 2.48 -1.02
C GLU A 520 -59.83 1.60 -1.71
N GLY A 521 -59.70 0.33 -1.29
CA GLY A 521 -58.87 -0.63 -2.02
C GLY A 521 -58.26 -1.79 -1.23
N LEU A 522 -58.29 -1.79 0.10
CA LEU A 522 -57.61 -2.83 0.90
C LEU A 522 -58.34 -4.19 1.00
N GLN A 523 -59.56 -4.33 0.45
CA GLN A 523 -60.40 -5.54 0.65
C GLN A 523 -60.82 -6.28 -0.62
N SER A 524 -60.19 -6.07 -1.79
CA SER A 524 -60.53 -6.84 -3.00
C SER A 524 -59.51 -7.93 -3.34
N SER A 525 -60.01 -9.11 -3.72
CA SER A 525 -59.25 -10.27 -4.25
C SER A 525 -58.22 -9.91 -5.33
N TYR A 526 -58.43 -8.80 -6.03
CA TYR A 526 -57.58 -8.28 -7.10
C TYR A 526 -56.16 -7.90 -6.62
N PHE A 527 -56.02 -7.34 -5.42
CA PHE A 527 -54.71 -6.92 -4.88
C PHE A 527 -53.82 -8.12 -4.47
N ARG A 528 -54.41 -9.24 -4.03
CA ARG A 528 -53.65 -10.48 -3.71
C ARG A 528 -53.03 -11.13 -4.95
N SER A 529 -53.65 -10.96 -6.11
CA SER A 529 -53.13 -11.44 -7.41
C SER A 529 -51.92 -10.62 -7.86
N GLN A 530 -51.99 -9.29 -7.72
CA GLN A 530 -50.89 -8.37 -8.08
C GLN A 530 -49.72 -8.37 -7.08
N TRP A 531 -49.96 -8.76 -5.82
CA TRP A 531 -48.93 -8.91 -4.78
C TRP A 531 -47.79 -9.82 -5.20
N LYS A 532 -48.10 -11.00 -5.74
CA LYS A 532 -47.09 -11.95 -6.24
C LYS A 532 -46.27 -11.35 -7.37
N GLY A 533 -46.92 -10.59 -8.27
CA GLY A 533 -46.26 -9.88 -9.36
C GLY A 533 -45.32 -8.78 -8.87
N GLY A 534 -45.73 -7.98 -7.88
CA GLY A 534 -44.91 -6.94 -7.28
C GLY A 534 -43.64 -7.48 -6.61
N TRP A 535 -43.76 -8.53 -5.80
CA TRP A 535 -42.60 -9.18 -5.18
C TRP A 535 -41.70 -9.86 -6.20
N LEU A 536 -42.25 -10.47 -7.25
CA LEU A 536 -41.46 -11.05 -8.33
C LEU A 536 -40.68 -9.96 -9.09
N CYS A 537 -41.30 -8.81 -9.38
CA CYS A 537 -40.61 -7.68 -10.01
C CYS A 537 -39.55 -7.04 -9.09
N ALA A 538 -39.77 -6.99 -7.77
CA ALA A 538 -38.82 -6.47 -6.80
C ALA A 538 -37.71 -7.49 -6.43
N SER A 539 -37.96 -8.78 -6.66
CA SER A 539 -37.06 -9.86 -6.24
C SER A 539 -35.63 -9.74 -6.75
N PRO A 540 -35.32 -9.28 -7.98
CA PRO A 540 -33.93 -9.11 -8.39
C PRO A 540 -33.18 -8.10 -7.51
N TRP A 541 -33.83 -6.97 -7.15
CA TRP A 541 -33.23 -5.98 -6.27
C TRP A 541 -33.11 -6.50 -4.84
N ILE A 542 -34.16 -7.16 -4.32
CA ILE A 542 -34.16 -7.71 -2.96
C ILE A 542 -33.11 -8.79 -2.80
N ILE A 543 -33.00 -9.72 -3.76
CA ILE A 543 -31.98 -10.77 -3.78
C ILE A 543 -30.60 -10.14 -3.84
N GLY A 544 -30.40 -9.16 -4.73
CA GLY A 544 -29.14 -8.42 -4.84
C GLY A 544 -28.77 -7.75 -3.52
N PHE A 545 -29.71 -7.04 -2.88
CA PHE A 545 -29.51 -6.40 -1.58
C PHE A 545 -29.17 -7.43 -0.49
N ILE A 546 -29.92 -8.53 -0.40
CA ILE A 546 -29.69 -9.60 0.58
C ILE A 546 -28.27 -10.14 0.40
N VAL A 547 -27.93 -10.62 -0.81
CA VAL A 547 -26.64 -11.30 -1.05
C VAL A 547 -25.46 -10.36 -0.95
N PHE A 548 -25.54 -9.15 -1.53
CA PHE A 548 -24.38 -8.27 -1.68
C PHE A 548 -24.32 -7.10 -0.68
N THR A 549 -25.40 -6.80 0.06
CA THR A 549 -25.42 -5.72 1.04
C THR A 549 -25.77 -6.23 2.44
N GLY A 550 -26.97 -6.78 2.64
CA GLY A 550 -27.46 -7.23 3.94
C GLY A 550 -26.66 -8.41 4.53
N GLY A 551 -26.25 -9.35 3.68
CA GLY A 551 -25.37 -10.47 4.02
C GLY A 551 -24.04 -10.01 4.58
N PRO A 552 -23.24 -9.25 3.82
CA PRO A 552 -21.99 -8.67 4.29
C PRO A 552 -22.13 -7.79 5.55
N ILE A 553 -23.24 -7.05 5.70
CA ILE A 553 -23.51 -6.26 6.92
C ILE A 553 -23.68 -7.18 8.15
N LEU A 554 -24.53 -8.20 8.05
CA LEU A 554 -24.72 -9.16 9.13
C LEU A 554 -23.45 -9.95 9.43
N PHE A 555 -22.71 -10.33 8.39
CA PHE A 555 -21.41 -10.97 8.53
C PHE A 555 -20.42 -10.08 9.29
N SER A 556 -20.35 -8.79 8.94
CA SER A 556 -19.50 -7.79 9.61
C SER A 556 -19.85 -7.64 11.09
N ILE A 557 -21.13 -7.73 11.43
CA ILE A 557 -21.59 -7.73 12.83
C ILE A 557 -21.17 -9.00 13.56
N VAL A 558 -21.20 -10.18 12.92
CA VAL A 558 -20.76 -11.42 13.59
C VAL A 558 -19.24 -11.44 13.79
N ILE A 559 -18.47 -11.05 12.78
CA ILE A 559 -17.02 -11.02 12.88
C ILE A 559 -16.50 -9.94 13.83
N SER A 560 -17.27 -8.88 14.13
CA SER A 560 -16.86 -7.87 15.11
C SER A 560 -16.74 -8.41 16.54
N PHE A 561 -17.41 -9.52 16.85
CA PHE A 561 -17.27 -10.27 18.12
C PHE A 561 -16.24 -11.40 18.06
N CYS A 562 -15.57 -11.55 16.92
CA CYS A 562 -14.57 -12.58 16.69
C CYS A 562 -13.19 -11.94 16.49
N GLN A 563 -12.15 -12.72 16.77
CA GLN A 563 -10.82 -12.48 16.21
C GLN A 563 -10.73 -13.29 14.92
N PHE A 564 -10.65 -12.59 13.79
CA PHE A 564 -10.62 -13.20 12.46
C PHE A 564 -9.68 -12.41 11.55
N ASP A 565 -8.75 -13.12 10.90
CA ASP A 565 -7.73 -12.58 10.01
C ASP A 565 -7.78 -13.20 8.60
N ILE A 566 -8.92 -13.82 8.25
CA ILE A 566 -9.21 -14.50 6.98
C ILE A 566 -8.48 -15.84 6.78
N LEU A 567 -7.23 -15.96 7.22
CA LEU A 567 -6.42 -17.18 7.04
C LEU A 567 -6.63 -18.21 8.15
N ASN A 568 -6.89 -17.75 9.37
CA ASN A 568 -7.12 -18.62 10.50
C ASN A 568 -8.63 -18.71 10.85
N PRO A 569 -9.08 -19.82 11.46
CA PRO A 569 -10.46 -19.95 11.92
C PRO A 569 -10.87 -18.80 12.84
N ALA A 570 -12.08 -18.25 12.63
CA ALA A 570 -12.61 -17.19 13.47
C ALA A 570 -12.83 -17.69 14.90
N ARG A 571 -12.25 -16.99 15.89
CA ARG A 571 -12.40 -17.31 17.31
C ARG A 571 -13.30 -16.31 18.00
N PHE A 572 -14.33 -16.77 18.69
CA PHE A 572 -15.23 -15.88 19.42
C PHE A 572 -14.53 -15.30 20.66
N THR A 573 -14.38 -13.97 20.71
CA THR A 573 -13.79 -13.21 21.83
C THR A 573 -14.81 -12.37 22.59
N GLY A 574 -16.08 -12.36 22.14
CA GLY A 574 -17.16 -11.64 22.79
C GLY A 574 -16.98 -10.12 22.67
N TRP A 575 -17.00 -9.42 23.80
CA TRP A 575 -16.98 -7.95 23.84
C TRP A 575 -15.57 -7.33 23.90
N GLU A 576 -14.51 -8.14 23.81
CA GLU A 576 -13.14 -7.65 23.96
C GLU A 576 -12.80 -6.56 22.94
N ASN A 577 -13.17 -6.76 21.67
CA ASN A 577 -12.98 -5.80 20.59
C ASN A 577 -13.66 -4.45 20.90
N TYR A 578 -14.91 -4.49 21.38
CA TYR A 578 -15.67 -3.29 21.74
C TYR A 578 -15.13 -2.59 22.99
N ARG A 579 -14.74 -3.35 24.02
CA ARG A 579 -14.14 -2.77 25.23
C ARG A 579 -12.89 -1.99 24.86
N TRP A 580 -12.02 -2.53 24.02
CA TRP A 580 -10.83 -1.82 23.58
C TRP A 580 -11.18 -0.58 22.74
N MET A 581 -12.07 -0.74 21.76
CA MET A 581 -12.51 0.33 20.87
C MET A 581 -13.05 1.56 21.63
N PHE A 582 -13.83 1.35 22.70
CA PHE A 582 -14.40 2.45 23.48
C PHE A 582 -13.46 3.00 24.58
N THR A 583 -12.49 2.23 25.08
CA THR A 583 -11.67 2.63 26.24
C THR A 583 -10.24 3.04 25.91
N LYS A 584 -9.61 2.41 24.92
CA LYS A 584 -8.18 2.58 24.62
C LYS A 584 -7.92 3.10 23.21
N ASP A 585 -8.87 2.93 22.29
CA ASP A 585 -8.72 3.40 20.92
C ASP A 585 -9.15 4.86 20.75
N ALA A 586 -8.20 5.80 20.82
CA ALA A 586 -8.52 7.20 20.54
C ALA A 586 -8.78 7.48 19.03
N LEU A 587 -8.43 6.55 18.12
CA LEU A 587 -8.73 6.72 16.69
C LEU A 587 -10.21 6.45 16.40
N PHE A 588 -10.89 5.63 17.20
CA PHE A 588 -12.31 5.33 17.03
C PHE A 588 -13.17 6.60 17.02
N TRP A 589 -13.07 7.42 18.07
CA TRP A 589 -13.84 8.67 18.18
C TRP A 589 -13.47 9.68 17.09
N LYS A 590 -12.18 9.74 16.71
CA LYS A 590 -11.69 10.59 15.62
C LYS A 590 -12.27 10.16 14.28
N SER A 591 -12.27 8.86 14.00
CA SER A 591 -12.86 8.28 12.78
C SER A 591 -14.35 8.56 12.71
N LEU A 592 -15.09 8.30 13.81
CA LEU A 592 -16.53 8.57 13.90
C LEU A 592 -16.86 10.04 13.65
N TRP A 593 -16.10 10.96 14.26
CA TRP A 593 -16.28 12.39 14.03
C TRP A 593 -15.95 12.80 12.60
N ASN A 594 -14.88 12.26 12.02
CA ASN A 594 -14.54 12.51 10.62
C ASN A 594 -15.66 12.04 9.68
N THR A 595 -16.22 10.86 9.92
CA THR A 595 -17.36 10.34 9.16
C THR A 595 -18.57 11.26 9.30
N LEU A 596 -18.95 11.64 10.53
CA LEU A 596 -20.07 12.57 10.78
C LEU A 596 -19.87 13.92 10.09
N TYR A 597 -18.65 14.44 10.10
CA TYR A 597 -18.32 15.70 9.43
C TYR A 597 -18.45 15.58 7.91
N MET A 598 -17.91 14.51 7.31
CA MET A 598 -17.98 14.29 5.86
C MET A 598 -19.43 14.10 5.38
N VAL A 599 -20.33 13.59 6.23
CA VAL A 599 -21.76 13.48 5.93
C VAL A 599 -22.41 14.84 5.65
N ILE A 600 -21.87 15.95 6.18
CA ILE A 600 -22.35 17.32 5.88
C ILE A 600 -22.23 17.64 4.38
N GLY A 601 -21.29 17.01 3.67
CA GLY A 601 -21.17 17.15 2.22
C GLY A 601 -22.41 16.66 1.46
N ILE A 602 -23.16 15.71 2.01
CA ILE A 602 -24.38 15.15 1.38
C ILE A 602 -25.50 16.18 1.27
N PRO A 603 -26.01 16.80 2.36
CA PRO A 603 -27.07 17.80 2.26
C PRO A 603 -26.60 19.04 1.48
N LEU A 604 -25.32 19.43 1.57
CA LEU A 604 -24.76 20.51 0.76
C LEU A 604 -24.80 20.17 -0.73
N GLY A 605 -24.40 18.96 -1.11
CA GLY A 605 -24.48 18.47 -2.48
C GLY A 605 -25.91 18.44 -3.00
N MET A 606 -26.85 17.93 -2.21
CA MET A 606 -28.27 17.93 -2.56
C MET A 606 -28.83 19.35 -2.74
N ALA A 607 -28.49 20.28 -1.85
CA ALA A 607 -28.92 21.67 -1.95
C ALA A 607 -28.32 22.36 -3.18
N LEU A 608 -27.03 22.12 -3.47
CA LEU A 608 -26.35 22.66 -4.63
C LEU A 608 -26.91 22.09 -5.94
N SER A 609 -27.07 20.77 -6.05
CA SER A 609 -27.67 20.13 -7.22
C SER A 609 -29.11 20.60 -7.46
N LEU A 610 -29.91 20.76 -6.39
CA LEU A 610 -31.24 21.34 -6.50
C LEU A 610 -31.17 22.80 -6.99
N GLY A 611 -30.25 23.60 -6.44
CA GLY A 611 -30.02 24.97 -6.88
C GLY A 611 -29.64 25.08 -8.35
N ILE A 612 -28.71 24.25 -8.82
CA ILE A 612 -28.30 24.16 -10.23
C ILE A 612 -29.50 23.72 -11.10
N ALA A 613 -30.25 22.70 -10.68
CA ALA A 613 -31.44 22.24 -11.40
C ALA A 613 -32.50 23.34 -11.56
N LEU A 614 -32.72 24.15 -10.51
CA LEU A 614 -33.62 25.30 -10.56
C LEU A 614 -33.10 26.39 -11.51
N LEU A 615 -31.80 26.70 -11.49
CA LEU A 615 -31.17 27.67 -12.39
C LEU A 615 -31.26 27.24 -13.86
N LEU A 616 -31.05 25.96 -14.14
CA LEU A 616 -31.15 25.38 -15.49
C LEU A 616 -32.59 25.32 -16.03
N ASN A 617 -33.59 25.56 -15.17
CA ASN A 617 -34.99 25.68 -15.55
C ASN A 617 -35.42 27.11 -15.91
N LEU A 618 -34.54 28.12 -15.70
CA LEU A 618 -34.83 29.50 -16.05
C LEU A 618 -34.72 29.73 -17.56
N LYS A 619 -35.69 30.43 -18.16
CA LYS A 619 -35.70 30.79 -19.59
C LYS A 619 -34.77 31.98 -19.86
N VAL A 620 -33.45 31.76 -19.77
CA VAL A 620 -32.42 32.75 -20.12
C VAL A 620 -31.92 32.58 -21.55
N ARG A 621 -31.53 33.68 -22.20
CA ARG A 621 -30.88 33.65 -23.52
C ARG A 621 -29.51 32.97 -23.38
N GLY A 622 -29.19 32.04 -24.28
CA GLY A 622 -27.92 31.29 -24.25
C GLY A 622 -27.90 30.05 -23.36
N ILE A 623 -29.06 29.47 -23.03
CA ILE A 623 -29.19 28.33 -22.10
C ILE A 623 -28.34 27.09 -22.47
N ALA A 624 -28.07 26.87 -23.76
CA ALA A 624 -27.22 25.76 -24.22
C ALA A 624 -25.79 25.91 -23.69
N VAL A 625 -25.23 27.12 -23.69
CA VAL A 625 -23.88 27.41 -23.17
C VAL A 625 -23.85 27.23 -21.65
N TRP A 626 -24.88 27.72 -20.94
CA TRP A 626 -25.00 27.54 -19.50
C TRP A 626 -25.07 26.07 -19.10
N ARG A 627 -25.88 25.26 -19.79
CA ARG A 627 -25.96 23.82 -19.56
C ARG A 627 -24.60 23.15 -19.74
N THR A 628 -23.86 23.48 -20.80
CA THR A 628 -22.53 22.92 -21.03
C THR A 628 -21.56 23.22 -19.88
N PHE A 629 -21.54 24.45 -19.35
CA PHE A 629 -20.67 24.79 -18.22
C PHE A 629 -21.05 24.06 -16.93
N PHE A 630 -22.36 23.94 -16.63
CA PHE A 630 -22.81 23.24 -15.43
C PHE A 630 -22.59 21.73 -15.53
N TYR A 631 -22.78 21.10 -16.69
CA TYR A 631 -22.54 19.66 -16.89
C TYR A 631 -21.07 19.29 -17.11
N LEU A 632 -20.18 20.24 -17.41
CA LEU A 632 -18.77 19.96 -17.66
C LEU A 632 -18.13 19.18 -16.50
N PRO A 633 -18.30 19.57 -15.22
CA PRO A 633 -17.77 18.86 -14.05
C PRO A 633 -18.18 17.38 -13.94
N SER A 634 -19.43 17.02 -14.23
CA SER A 634 -19.91 15.63 -14.13
C SER A 634 -19.41 14.74 -15.26
N ILE A 635 -18.94 15.33 -16.36
CA ILE A 635 -18.34 14.62 -17.49
C ILE A 635 -16.84 14.38 -17.26
N VAL A 636 -16.16 15.22 -16.47
CA VAL A 636 -14.73 15.06 -16.19
C VAL A 636 -14.51 13.76 -15.38
N PRO A 637 -13.63 12.84 -15.84
CA PRO A 637 -13.30 11.64 -15.07
C PRO A 637 -12.79 12.00 -13.68
N ALA A 638 -13.22 11.24 -12.66
CA ALA A 638 -12.85 11.50 -11.25
C ALA A 638 -11.34 11.68 -11.05
N VAL A 639 -10.52 10.86 -11.72
CA VAL A 639 -9.05 10.93 -11.66
C VAL A 639 -8.52 12.28 -12.19
N ALA A 640 -9.04 12.76 -13.32
CA ALA A 640 -8.63 14.04 -13.89
C ALA A 640 -9.06 15.21 -12.99
N SER A 641 -10.28 15.14 -12.43
CA SER A 641 -10.77 16.10 -11.44
C SER A 641 -9.87 16.15 -10.21
N SER A 642 -9.43 15.00 -9.67
CA SER A 642 -8.52 14.96 -8.53
C SER A 642 -7.18 15.64 -8.81
N ILE A 643 -6.57 15.41 -9.98
CA ILE A 643 -5.31 16.07 -10.36
C ILE A 643 -5.50 17.59 -10.45
N LEU A 644 -6.58 18.04 -11.10
CA LEU A 644 -6.89 19.46 -11.21
C LEU A 644 -7.03 20.12 -9.82
N TRP A 645 -7.73 19.47 -8.89
CA TRP A 645 -7.90 19.99 -7.54
C TRP A 645 -6.61 20.00 -6.72
N ILE A 646 -5.72 19.01 -6.90
CA ILE A 646 -4.38 19.03 -6.28
C ILE A 646 -3.61 20.30 -6.70
N TRP A 647 -3.73 20.72 -7.97
CA TRP A 647 -3.11 21.96 -8.45
C TRP A 647 -3.81 23.21 -7.89
N ILE A 648 -5.14 23.25 -7.87
CA ILE A 648 -5.91 24.40 -7.34
C ILE A 648 -5.60 24.64 -5.85
N PHE A 649 -5.54 23.56 -5.07
CA PHE A 649 -5.29 23.57 -3.64
C PHE A 649 -3.81 23.58 -3.25
N ASN A 650 -2.90 23.70 -4.22
CA ASN A 650 -1.48 23.76 -3.92
C ASN A 650 -1.18 24.96 -2.99
N PRO A 651 -0.51 24.75 -1.84
CA PRO A 651 -0.31 25.83 -0.87
C PRO A 651 0.52 27.00 -1.38
N SER A 652 1.52 26.73 -2.22
CA SER A 652 2.53 27.71 -2.65
C SER A 652 2.19 28.39 -3.97
N ALA A 653 1.64 27.63 -4.94
CA ALA A 653 1.37 28.11 -6.29
C ALA A 653 -0.08 27.88 -6.74
N GLY A 654 -0.98 27.48 -5.84
CA GLY A 654 -2.37 27.18 -6.16
C GLY A 654 -3.19 28.40 -6.51
N LEU A 655 -4.09 28.23 -7.49
CA LEU A 655 -4.98 29.29 -7.97
C LEU A 655 -5.85 29.86 -6.83
N LEU A 656 -6.34 28.99 -5.95
CA LEU A 656 -7.21 29.43 -4.86
C LEU A 656 -6.46 30.26 -3.81
N ASN A 657 -5.24 29.85 -3.44
CA ASN A 657 -4.42 30.64 -2.52
C ASN A 657 -3.99 31.97 -3.12
N HIS A 658 -3.72 32.02 -4.43
CA HIS A 658 -3.44 33.28 -5.11
C HIS A 658 -4.67 34.22 -5.12
N ALA A 659 -5.88 33.67 -5.31
CA ALA A 659 -7.13 34.45 -5.23
C ALA A 659 -7.45 34.92 -3.80
N LEU A 660 -7.10 34.14 -2.78
CA LEU A 660 -7.22 34.56 -1.38
C LEU A 660 -6.19 35.63 -1.02
N ALA A 661 -4.96 35.50 -1.51
CA ALA A 661 -3.90 36.46 -1.27
C ALA A 661 -4.21 37.84 -1.87
N SER A 662 -4.93 37.91 -3.00
CA SER A 662 -5.33 39.18 -3.62
C SER A 662 -6.34 39.98 -2.78
N ILE A 663 -7.05 39.32 -1.86
CA ILE A 663 -7.94 39.94 -0.88
C ILE A 663 -7.33 40.00 0.54
N GLY A 664 -6.01 39.77 0.66
CA GLY A 664 -5.25 39.88 1.90
C GLY A 664 -5.33 38.66 2.83
N ILE A 665 -5.88 37.53 2.37
CA ILE A 665 -6.00 36.30 3.16
C ILE A 665 -4.84 35.35 2.82
N THR A 666 -4.05 34.97 3.81
CA THR A 666 -3.06 33.90 3.65
C THR A 666 -3.79 32.56 3.55
N GLY A 667 -3.77 31.95 2.36
CA GLY A 667 -4.48 30.70 2.10
C GLY A 667 -3.88 29.51 2.88
N PRO A 668 -4.71 28.57 3.38
CA PRO A 668 -4.24 27.44 4.20
C PRO A 668 -3.60 26.32 3.37
N ASN A 669 -3.04 25.33 4.07
CA ASN A 669 -2.58 24.07 3.49
C ASN A 669 -3.76 23.11 3.27
N TRP A 670 -4.61 23.41 2.28
CA TRP A 670 -5.90 22.75 2.06
C TRP A 670 -5.92 21.23 2.23
N LEU A 671 -5.03 20.48 1.57
CA LEU A 671 -5.06 19.01 1.60
C LEU A 671 -4.15 18.40 2.66
N GLN A 672 -3.17 19.16 3.15
CA GLN A 672 -2.12 18.68 4.06
C GLN A 672 -2.38 19.04 5.52
N ASP A 673 -3.37 19.90 5.80
CA ASP A 673 -3.78 20.25 7.15
C ASP A 673 -5.05 19.50 7.59
N GLU A 674 -5.09 19.09 8.86
CA GLU A 674 -6.18 18.27 9.41
C GLU A 674 -7.52 19.02 9.47
N THR A 675 -7.50 20.35 9.60
CA THR A 675 -8.71 21.17 9.74
C THR A 675 -9.28 21.57 8.38
N THR A 676 -8.42 21.87 7.41
CA THR A 676 -8.83 22.36 6.09
C THR A 676 -9.02 21.27 5.03
N SER A 677 -8.46 20.07 5.25
CA SER A 677 -8.64 18.92 4.35
C SER A 677 -10.09 18.47 4.22
N LYS A 678 -10.86 18.46 5.30
CA LYS A 678 -12.27 18.03 5.25
C LYS A 678 -13.12 19.00 4.42
N PRO A 679 -13.08 20.34 4.65
CA PRO A 679 -13.71 21.30 3.74
C PRO A 679 -13.23 21.18 2.29
N ALA A 680 -11.93 21.00 2.05
CA ALA A 680 -11.38 20.86 0.71
C ALA A 680 -11.96 19.64 -0.03
N LEU A 681 -12.03 18.48 0.64
CA LEU A 681 -12.64 17.26 0.10
C LEU A 681 -14.14 17.43 -0.17
N ILE A 682 -14.87 18.14 0.72
CA ILE A 682 -16.29 18.47 0.48
C ILE A 682 -16.43 19.36 -0.75
N LEU A 683 -15.61 20.41 -0.90
CA LEU A 683 -15.61 21.29 -2.08
C LEU A 683 -15.31 20.53 -3.37
N MET A 684 -14.35 19.59 -3.34
CA MET A 684 -14.08 18.69 -4.45
C MET A 684 -15.28 17.81 -4.79
N GLY A 685 -15.98 17.29 -3.79
CA GLY A 685 -17.20 16.51 -3.98
C GLY A 685 -18.33 17.35 -4.60
N LEU A 686 -18.47 18.61 -4.19
CA LEU A 686 -19.48 19.54 -4.71
C LEU A 686 -19.26 19.90 -6.19
N TRP A 687 -18.02 19.81 -6.68
CA TRP A 687 -17.72 19.97 -8.11
C TRP A 687 -18.57 19.04 -8.97
N GLY A 688 -18.77 17.79 -8.55
CA GLY A 688 -19.55 16.79 -9.29
C GLY A 688 -21.07 16.99 -9.24
N ALA A 689 -21.57 18.03 -8.57
CA ALA A 689 -23.00 18.29 -8.42
C ALA A 689 -23.69 18.84 -9.69
N GLY A 690 -22.90 19.33 -10.66
CA GLY A 690 -23.35 20.01 -11.88
C GLY A 690 -23.55 19.12 -13.09
#